data_AF-A0AA95MRR6-F1
#
_entry.id   AF-A0AA95MRR6-F1
#
_cell.length_a   1.000
_cell.length_b   1.000
_cell.length_c   1.000
_cell.angle_alpha   90.00
_cell.angle_beta   90.00
_cell.angle_gamma   90.00
#
_symmetry.space_group_name_H-M   'P 1'
#
loop_
_entity.id
_entity.type
_entity.pdbx_description
1 polymer ?
#
loop_
_entity_poly.entity_id
_entity_poly.type
_entity_poly.pdbx_seq_one_letter_code
_entity_poly.pdbx_strand_id
1 'polypeptide(L)'
;MILTQQEKQRLLSNEQIGKWERELNETGVIRNQSQLVSAISHESNPITSSKLLTLAALSRLGRNTEDSLALVWLDKAIKLDPQNQRAKEFMIRSDWKKLKDLLSPLSFPPIRETDNRTAKKKTAEQYIEICQSFLTGADAQLQLLQDNLDLAAKLANSDAVQTYQQLHDLLAAANEKTSSLLKAAEEYDQSITGVFHTSTFYEELKLHLSSVEEIKQKWQQLFVDAAAPVATQENALDQLNNMIGMDSVKKRVNDFYRFLKYQKQRKELGFQVKDELSLNMILTGNPGTGKTTLARLLAKIYHELGVLPREEVIETNRSQLVGSFVGQTEENVRAVVERSIGGVLFIDEAYSLKRVGQTGNDYGQAAIDTLVSLMTGHEYGGKFAVILAGYPDEMRSFLDANPGLRSRFPQSNFIHLPDYSNEELILIAESAASDNDYFITEESKIEISHRLEQERVDDTFGNARTVRNIVLDAIFKKGAFNQEKEADILEYMFLNQEDFRLDKEDASESPSEQLERLIGLESLKVELKSLISFVKMQQFRRKNGMPAVPIQLHSVFTGNPGTGKTTVAKIYAAFLKECGILKRGHLIVASRADFVAGYVGQTAGKTKKKIKESLGGVLFIDEAYSLLSHSAGDFGKEVIDTLVDEMTKHNENLVVILAGYPNEMNQLLESNPGLRSRFKKFFLFPDYSAEQLLEIMTSYAESYRYELTEEAGNWLLQAIEEADFKGNGRFATNLVDEMIQAQATRLMAVEGDEHLFESSLFLNVEDVKTALNKM
;
A
#
# COMPACT_ATOMS: atom_id res chain seq x y z
N MET A 1 -6.27 -28.87 45.73
CA MET A 1 -7.07 -28.79 44.48
C MET A 1 -6.21 -28.14 43.43
N ILE A 2 -5.75 -28.91 42.44
CA ILE A 2 -4.98 -28.41 41.30
C ILE A 2 -6.02 -28.01 40.24
N LEU A 3 -6.16 -26.71 40.00
CA LEU A 3 -7.05 -26.17 38.97
C LEU A 3 -6.65 -26.73 37.59
N THR A 4 -7.64 -27.14 36.81
CA THR A 4 -7.46 -27.66 35.44
C THR A 4 -6.93 -26.56 34.50
N GLN A 5 -6.28 -26.95 33.40
CA GLN A 5 -5.73 -26.00 32.41
C GLN A 5 -6.81 -25.05 31.82
N GLN A 6 -8.05 -25.55 31.68
CA GLN A 6 -9.21 -24.75 31.27
C GLN A 6 -9.65 -23.73 32.33
N GLU A 7 -9.59 -24.06 33.62
CA GLU A 7 -9.90 -23.12 34.70
C GLU A 7 -8.82 -22.03 34.82
N LYS A 8 -7.54 -22.36 34.57
CA LYS A 8 -6.46 -21.36 34.51
C LYS A 8 -6.61 -20.42 33.31
N GLN A 9 -6.99 -20.91 32.13
CA GLN A 9 -7.31 -20.06 30.96
C GLN A 9 -8.52 -19.15 31.21
N ARG A 10 -9.58 -19.66 31.87
CA ARG A 10 -10.75 -18.84 32.26
C ARG A 10 -10.41 -17.76 33.29
N LEU A 11 -9.55 -18.04 34.26
CA LEU A 11 -9.08 -17.05 35.25
C LEU A 11 -8.26 -15.94 34.59
N LEU A 12 -7.36 -16.30 33.66
CA LEU A 12 -6.58 -15.35 32.85
C LEU A 12 -7.47 -14.47 31.95
N SER A 13 -8.55 -15.03 31.39
CA SER A 13 -9.54 -14.31 30.56
C SER A 13 -10.30 -13.25 31.37
N ASN A 14 -10.81 -13.59 32.56
CA ASN A 14 -11.56 -12.62 33.40
C ASN A 14 -10.67 -11.49 33.96
N GLU A 15 -9.42 -11.77 34.30
CA GLU A 15 -8.49 -10.75 34.79
C GLU A 15 -8.12 -9.75 33.68
N GLN A 16 -8.00 -10.23 32.44
CA GLN A 16 -7.73 -9.40 31.26
C GLN A 16 -8.96 -8.54 30.86
N ILE A 17 -10.17 -9.10 30.90
CA ILE A 17 -11.42 -8.35 30.73
C ILE A 17 -11.51 -7.20 31.75
N GLY A 18 -11.19 -7.46 33.02
CA GLY A 18 -11.16 -6.44 34.07
C GLY A 18 -10.06 -5.38 33.90
N LYS A 19 -9.01 -5.63 33.11
CA LYS A 19 -8.04 -4.60 32.72
C LYS A 19 -8.60 -3.71 31.61
N TRP A 20 -9.18 -4.29 30.58
CA TRP A 20 -9.82 -3.53 29.49
C TRP A 20 -10.99 -2.68 29.98
N GLU A 21 -11.78 -3.18 30.94
CA GLU A 21 -12.83 -2.39 31.58
C GLU A 21 -12.29 -1.16 32.30
N ARG A 22 -11.19 -1.30 33.03
CA ARG A 22 -10.54 -0.16 33.71
C ARG A 22 -9.96 0.81 32.70
N GLU A 23 -9.24 0.31 31.70
CA GLU A 23 -8.64 1.13 30.65
C GLU A 23 -9.68 1.94 29.88
N LEU A 24 -10.79 1.29 29.50
CA LEU A 24 -11.92 1.95 28.84
C LEU A 24 -12.57 3.01 29.74
N ASN A 25 -12.73 2.73 31.03
CA ASN A 25 -13.30 3.70 31.98
C ASN A 25 -12.36 4.90 32.24
N GLU A 26 -11.05 4.69 32.20
CA GLU A 26 -10.04 5.74 32.46
C GLU A 26 -9.74 6.61 31.22
N THR A 27 -9.72 6.01 30.03
CA THR A 27 -9.22 6.65 28.81
C THR A 27 -10.25 6.75 27.69
N GLY A 28 -11.42 6.13 27.84
CA GLY A 28 -12.46 6.08 26.80
C GLY A 28 -12.16 5.12 25.64
N VAL A 29 -10.94 4.57 25.54
CA VAL A 29 -10.48 3.74 24.42
C VAL A 29 -9.57 2.61 24.92
N ILE A 30 -9.73 1.40 24.40
CA ILE A 30 -8.80 0.29 24.67
C ILE A 30 -7.63 0.39 23.70
N ARG A 31 -6.38 0.42 24.19
CA ARG A 31 -5.20 0.60 23.33
C ARG A 31 -4.86 -0.65 22.52
N ASN A 32 -4.97 -1.83 23.13
CA ASN A 32 -4.68 -3.11 22.45
C ASN A 32 -5.96 -3.81 21.97
N GLN A 33 -6.60 -3.24 20.94
CA GLN A 33 -7.82 -3.80 20.37
C GLN A 33 -7.58 -5.15 19.68
N SER A 34 -6.40 -5.39 19.09
CA SER A 34 -6.04 -6.68 18.48
C SER A 34 -6.22 -7.83 19.48
N GLN A 35 -5.80 -7.63 20.73
CA GLN A 35 -5.93 -8.63 21.79
C GLN A 35 -7.39 -8.81 22.25
N LEU A 36 -8.16 -7.73 22.37
CA LEU A 36 -9.59 -7.77 22.68
C LEU A 36 -10.38 -8.52 21.60
N VAL A 37 -10.06 -8.24 20.34
CA VAL A 37 -10.75 -8.76 19.17
C VAL A 37 -10.34 -10.22 18.89
N SER A 38 -9.07 -10.58 19.14
CA SER A 38 -8.64 -11.99 19.18
C SER A 38 -9.33 -12.78 20.29
N ALA A 39 -9.62 -12.17 21.44
CA ALA A 39 -10.39 -12.83 22.49
C ALA A 39 -11.84 -13.09 22.05
N ILE A 40 -12.45 -12.16 21.28
CA ILE A 40 -13.80 -12.35 20.73
C ILE A 40 -13.86 -13.56 19.80
N SER A 41 -12.87 -13.75 18.92
CA SER A 41 -12.90 -14.84 17.93
C SER A 41 -12.66 -16.24 18.52
N HIS A 42 -11.94 -16.33 19.64
CA HIS A 42 -11.63 -17.60 20.30
C HIS A 42 -12.58 -17.93 21.46
N GLU A 43 -13.47 -17.01 21.84
CA GLU A 43 -14.40 -17.20 22.95
C GLU A 43 -15.70 -17.87 22.49
N SER A 44 -15.95 -19.05 23.03
CA SER A 44 -17.12 -19.88 22.71
C SER A 44 -18.28 -19.67 23.69
N ASN A 45 -18.05 -19.01 24.82
CA ASN A 45 -19.09 -18.72 25.80
C ASN A 45 -19.91 -17.46 25.40
N PRO A 46 -21.22 -17.58 25.11
CA PRO A 46 -22.06 -16.46 24.67
C PRO A 46 -22.05 -15.24 25.60
N ILE A 47 -21.98 -15.46 26.92
CA ILE A 47 -21.97 -14.38 27.92
C ILE A 47 -20.66 -13.61 27.86
N THR A 48 -19.53 -14.31 27.76
CA THR A 48 -18.21 -13.68 27.66
C THR A 48 -18.04 -12.98 26.32
N SER A 49 -18.48 -13.59 25.21
CA SER A 49 -18.47 -12.97 23.88
C SER A 49 -19.34 -11.71 23.84
N SER A 50 -20.50 -11.70 24.51
CA SER A 50 -21.34 -10.50 24.67
C SER A 50 -20.59 -9.37 25.39
N LYS A 51 -19.91 -9.66 26.50
CA LYS A 51 -19.11 -8.67 27.24
C LYS A 51 -17.97 -8.11 26.40
N LEU A 52 -17.23 -8.97 25.70
CA LEU A 52 -16.11 -8.56 24.85
C LEU A 52 -16.57 -7.69 23.67
N LEU A 53 -17.67 -8.05 23.00
CA LEU A 53 -18.28 -7.24 21.94
C LEU A 53 -18.73 -5.87 22.47
N THR A 54 -19.28 -5.83 23.68
CA THR A 54 -19.65 -4.58 24.34
C THR A 54 -18.43 -3.69 24.54
N LEU A 55 -17.33 -4.22 25.09
CA LEU A 55 -16.09 -3.47 25.28
C LEU A 55 -15.51 -2.96 23.95
N ALA A 56 -15.55 -3.78 22.91
CA ALA A 56 -15.08 -3.40 21.57
C ALA A 56 -15.93 -2.26 20.98
N ALA A 57 -17.25 -2.36 21.09
CA ALA A 57 -18.17 -1.32 20.60
C ALA A 57 -17.98 0.01 21.36
N LEU A 58 -17.87 -0.05 22.68
CA LEU A 58 -17.65 1.15 23.50
C LEU A 58 -16.30 1.80 23.21
N SER A 59 -15.25 1.00 23.00
CA SER A 59 -13.94 1.53 22.61
C SER A 59 -13.96 2.21 21.23
N ARG A 60 -14.86 1.80 20.32
CA ARG A 60 -15.06 2.46 19.02
C ARG A 60 -15.82 3.78 19.17
N LEU A 61 -16.89 3.76 19.96
CA LEU A 61 -17.68 4.97 20.27
C LEU A 61 -16.85 6.05 20.98
N GLY A 62 -15.83 5.66 21.76
CA GLY A 62 -14.88 6.60 22.35
C GLY A 62 -13.98 7.33 21.35
N ARG A 63 -13.77 6.75 20.14
CA ARG A 63 -13.00 7.38 19.05
C ARG A 63 -13.88 8.16 18.09
N ASN A 64 -15.05 7.62 17.77
CA ASN A 64 -16.02 8.24 16.88
C ASN A 64 -17.44 8.08 17.47
N THR A 65 -18.05 9.19 17.84
CA THR A 65 -19.36 9.20 18.51
C THR A 65 -20.53 8.79 17.59
N GLU A 66 -20.31 8.69 16.28
CA GLU A 66 -21.28 8.25 15.26
C GLU A 66 -20.76 7.04 14.48
N ASP A 67 -20.47 5.95 15.19
CA ASP A 67 -20.02 4.69 14.59
C ASP A 67 -21.17 3.69 14.41
N SER A 68 -21.59 3.46 13.17
CA SER A 68 -22.66 2.51 12.83
C SER A 68 -22.30 1.05 13.13
N LEU A 69 -21.02 0.67 13.02
CA LEU A 69 -20.57 -0.70 13.31
C LEU A 69 -20.64 -0.98 14.82
N ALA A 70 -20.33 0.00 15.65
CA ALA A 70 -20.45 -0.13 17.09
C ALA A 70 -21.89 -0.43 17.53
N LEU A 71 -22.90 0.17 16.87
CA LEU A 71 -24.30 -0.15 17.12
C LEU A 71 -24.66 -1.58 16.73
N VAL A 72 -24.15 -2.06 15.59
CA VAL A 72 -24.37 -3.45 15.16
C VAL A 72 -23.74 -4.45 16.14
N TRP A 73 -22.57 -4.13 16.70
CA TRP A 73 -21.92 -4.98 17.70
C TRP A 73 -22.66 -5.00 19.03
N LEU A 74 -23.19 -3.85 19.48
CA LEU A 74 -24.04 -3.79 20.67
C LEU A 74 -25.31 -4.62 20.47
N ASP A 75 -25.92 -4.61 19.29
CA ASP A 75 -27.11 -5.41 18.98
C ASP A 75 -26.78 -6.91 19.01
N LYS A 76 -25.66 -7.30 18.40
CA LYS A 76 -25.16 -8.68 18.49
C LYS A 76 -24.83 -9.09 19.92
N ALA A 77 -24.24 -8.21 20.73
CA ALA A 77 -23.96 -8.46 22.14
C ALA A 77 -25.25 -8.71 22.94
N ILE A 78 -26.29 -7.92 22.71
CA ILE A 78 -27.60 -8.09 23.37
C ILE A 78 -28.29 -9.39 22.92
N LYS A 79 -28.15 -9.78 21.65
CA LYS A 79 -28.66 -11.07 21.14
C LYS A 79 -27.96 -12.28 21.78
N LEU A 80 -26.66 -12.17 22.04
CA LEU A 80 -25.87 -13.23 22.68
C LEU A 80 -26.12 -13.33 24.19
N ASP A 81 -26.31 -12.20 24.87
CA ASP A 81 -26.70 -12.15 26.29
C ASP A 81 -27.74 -11.05 26.53
N PRO A 82 -29.03 -11.42 26.58
CA PRO A 82 -30.11 -10.48 26.89
C PRO A 82 -30.02 -9.86 28.30
N GLN A 83 -29.17 -10.37 29.21
CA GLN A 83 -28.98 -9.80 30.54
C GLN A 83 -27.84 -8.78 30.61
N ASN A 84 -27.12 -8.53 29.52
CA ASN A 84 -26.03 -7.56 29.48
C ASN A 84 -26.57 -6.11 29.61
N GLN A 85 -26.64 -5.63 30.85
CA GLN A 85 -27.12 -4.29 31.19
C GLN A 85 -26.28 -3.18 30.55
N ARG A 86 -24.96 -3.35 30.51
CA ARG A 86 -24.03 -2.35 29.97
C ARG A 86 -24.24 -2.11 28.48
N ALA A 87 -24.46 -3.16 27.69
CA ALA A 87 -24.78 -3.02 26.27
C ALA A 87 -26.13 -2.32 26.05
N LYS A 88 -27.14 -2.68 26.85
CA LYS A 88 -28.48 -2.08 26.81
C LYS A 88 -28.47 -0.60 27.18
N GLU A 89 -27.76 -0.23 28.25
CA GLU A 89 -27.61 1.18 28.68
C GLU A 89 -27.07 2.07 27.56
N PHE A 90 -26.05 1.61 26.83
CA PHE A 90 -25.47 2.37 25.74
C PHE A 90 -26.31 2.36 24.47
N MET A 91 -27.01 1.26 24.17
CA MET A 91 -27.95 1.21 23.06
C MET A 91 -29.08 2.23 23.24
N ILE A 92 -29.66 2.29 24.44
CA ILE A 92 -30.72 3.25 24.80
C ILE A 92 -30.22 4.69 24.73
N ARG A 93 -28.96 4.97 25.09
CA ARG A 93 -28.38 6.32 24.92
C ARG A 93 -28.26 6.77 23.47
N SER A 94 -28.28 5.86 22.50
CA SER A 94 -28.03 6.14 21.09
C SER A 94 -29.25 5.93 20.19
N ASP A 95 -30.20 5.08 20.61
CA ASP A 95 -31.36 4.68 19.80
C ASP A 95 -32.33 5.83 19.53
N TRP A 96 -32.48 6.78 20.46
CA TRP A 96 -33.35 7.93 20.24
C TRP A 96 -32.91 8.78 19.03
N LYS A 97 -31.62 8.80 18.69
CA LYS A 97 -31.11 9.51 17.49
C LYS A 97 -31.73 9.00 16.19
N LYS A 98 -32.15 7.73 16.13
CA LYS A 98 -32.85 7.14 14.97
C LYS A 98 -34.24 7.74 14.75
N LEU A 99 -34.81 8.39 15.77
CA LEU A 99 -36.15 9.01 15.72
C LEU A 99 -36.14 10.43 15.16
N LYS A 100 -34.98 10.95 14.73
CA LYS A 100 -34.82 12.31 14.19
C LYS A 100 -35.85 12.65 13.11
N ASP A 101 -36.07 11.72 12.17
CA ASP A 101 -36.92 11.95 11.01
C ASP A 101 -38.39 11.53 11.22
N LEU A 102 -38.78 11.18 12.45
CA LEU A 102 -40.13 10.67 12.75
C LEU A 102 -41.25 11.70 12.47
N LEU A 103 -40.98 12.99 12.67
CA LEU A 103 -41.91 14.09 12.32
C LEU A 103 -41.68 14.64 10.89
N SER A 104 -40.76 14.07 10.10
CA SER A 104 -40.52 14.50 8.72
C SER A 104 -41.74 14.36 7.79
N PRO A 105 -42.61 13.33 7.92
CA PRO A 105 -43.79 13.17 7.05
C PRO A 105 -44.84 14.29 7.22
N LEU A 106 -44.84 15.01 8.35
CA LEU A 106 -45.65 16.21 8.57
C LEU A 106 -45.05 17.39 7.79
N SER A 107 -45.19 17.34 6.46
CA SER A 107 -44.71 18.33 5.51
C SER A 107 -45.86 18.76 4.62
N PHE A 108 -46.37 19.95 4.87
CA PHE A 108 -47.60 20.42 4.26
C PHE A 108 -47.36 21.34 3.06
N PRO A 109 -48.10 21.19 1.95
CA PRO A 109 -47.99 22.10 0.81
C PRO A 109 -48.47 23.52 1.15
N PRO A 110 -47.89 24.57 0.55
CA PRO A 110 -48.31 25.94 0.83
C PRO A 110 -49.72 26.18 0.30
N ILE A 111 -50.62 26.62 1.18
CA ILE A 111 -51.97 27.02 0.80
C ILE A 111 -51.99 28.54 0.60
N ARG A 112 -52.49 29.02 -0.55
CA ARG A 112 -52.63 30.46 -0.81
C ARG A 112 -54.11 30.83 -0.87
N GLU A 113 -54.44 31.93 -0.23
CA GLU A 113 -55.79 32.47 -0.25
C GLU A 113 -56.25 32.87 -1.67
N THR A 114 -55.30 33.12 -2.57
CA THR A 114 -55.51 33.45 -4.00
C THR A 114 -55.73 32.23 -4.91
N ASP A 115 -55.60 31.00 -4.41
CA ASP A 115 -55.72 29.80 -5.24
C ASP A 115 -57.17 29.54 -5.67
N ASN A 116 -57.35 28.92 -6.84
CA ASN A 116 -58.69 28.56 -7.32
C ASN A 116 -59.32 27.45 -6.45
N ARG A 117 -60.65 27.30 -6.50
CA ARG A 117 -61.38 26.33 -5.65
C ARG A 117 -60.85 24.90 -5.79
N THR A 118 -60.50 24.49 -7.00
CA THR A 118 -59.98 23.15 -7.31
C THR A 118 -58.61 22.91 -6.67
N ALA A 119 -57.72 23.90 -6.71
CA ALA A 119 -56.42 23.85 -6.06
C ALA A 119 -56.55 23.86 -4.53
N LYS A 120 -57.39 24.73 -3.97
CA LYS A 120 -57.65 24.76 -2.51
C LYS A 120 -58.18 23.43 -1.98
N LYS A 121 -59.09 22.80 -2.73
CA LYS A 121 -59.65 21.48 -2.39
C LYS A 121 -58.57 20.40 -2.40
N LYS A 122 -57.80 20.33 -3.50
CA LYS A 122 -56.69 19.38 -3.63
C LYS A 122 -55.65 19.53 -2.52
N THR A 123 -55.33 20.76 -2.13
CA THR A 123 -54.42 21.04 -1.01
C THR A 123 -55.01 20.61 0.33
N ALA A 124 -56.31 20.81 0.56
CA ALA A 124 -57.00 20.35 1.79
C ALA A 124 -57.03 18.80 1.88
N GLU A 125 -57.34 18.12 0.78
CA GLU A 125 -57.28 16.64 0.67
C GLU A 125 -55.87 16.12 0.99
N GLN A 126 -54.82 16.80 0.52
CA GLN A 126 -53.44 16.45 0.85
C GLN A 126 -53.11 16.64 2.35
N TYR A 127 -53.63 17.69 2.99
CA TYR A 127 -53.45 17.88 4.44
C TYR A 127 -54.11 16.75 5.22
N ILE A 128 -55.32 16.35 4.83
CA ILE A 128 -56.06 15.24 5.44
C ILE A 128 -55.28 13.93 5.31
N GLU A 129 -54.78 13.62 4.12
CA GLU A 129 -54.01 12.40 3.85
C GLU A 129 -52.70 12.33 4.68
N ILE A 130 -51.96 13.44 4.74
CA ILE A 130 -50.72 13.55 5.54
C ILE A 130 -51.02 13.33 7.04
N CYS A 131 -52.06 13.98 7.57
CA CYS A 131 -52.45 13.83 8.96
C CYS A 131 -52.90 12.39 9.27
N GLN A 132 -53.76 11.79 8.44
CA GLN A 132 -54.24 10.41 8.65
C GLN A 132 -53.10 9.38 8.59
N SER A 133 -52.18 9.54 7.63
CA SER A 133 -51.00 8.67 7.51
C SER A 133 -50.12 8.71 8.75
N PHE A 134 -49.86 9.91 9.30
CA PHE A 134 -49.08 10.07 10.52
C PHE A 134 -49.79 9.47 11.75
N LEU A 135 -51.08 9.78 11.94
CA LEU A 135 -51.85 9.32 13.11
C LEU A 135 -51.97 7.79 13.17
N THR A 136 -52.04 7.11 12.03
CA THR A 136 -52.16 5.63 11.97
C THR A 136 -50.93 4.91 12.59
N GLY A 137 -49.75 5.54 12.53
CA GLY A 137 -48.50 4.98 13.09
C GLY A 137 -48.06 5.59 14.43
N ALA A 138 -48.67 6.70 14.84
CA ALA A 138 -48.23 7.49 16.01
C ALA A 138 -48.36 6.72 17.33
N ASP A 139 -49.43 5.94 17.52
CA ASP A 139 -49.68 5.19 18.77
C ASP A 139 -48.63 4.09 19.00
N ALA A 140 -48.21 3.40 17.93
CA ALA A 140 -47.15 2.39 18.02
C ALA A 140 -45.80 3.01 18.39
N GLN A 141 -45.50 4.22 17.90
CA GLN A 141 -44.28 4.94 18.21
C GLN A 141 -44.29 5.51 19.64
N LEU A 142 -45.45 5.98 20.12
CA LEU A 142 -45.63 6.38 21.52
C LEU A 142 -45.42 5.20 22.47
N GLN A 143 -45.97 4.03 22.15
CA GLN A 143 -45.75 2.81 22.94
C GLN A 143 -44.27 2.42 22.97
N LEU A 144 -43.56 2.49 21.83
CA LEU A 144 -42.12 2.21 21.77
C LEU A 144 -41.30 3.19 22.62
N LEU A 145 -41.65 4.48 22.61
CA LEU A 145 -41.01 5.49 23.47
C LEU A 145 -41.27 5.22 24.95
N GLN A 146 -42.50 4.82 25.31
CA GLN A 146 -42.85 4.45 26.68
C GLN A 146 -42.08 3.21 27.15
N ASP A 147 -41.97 2.18 26.31
CA ASP A 147 -41.21 0.97 26.62
C ASP A 147 -39.71 1.28 26.83
N ASN A 148 -39.15 2.18 26.02
CA ASN A 148 -37.77 2.66 26.16
C ASN A 148 -37.56 3.52 27.42
N LEU A 149 -38.56 4.32 27.80
CA LEU A 149 -38.55 5.12 29.02
C LEU A 149 -38.56 4.21 30.27
N ASP A 150 -39.43 3.20 30.28
CA ASP A 150 -39.49 2.20 31.35
C ASP A 150 -38.18 1.42 31.46
N LEU A 151 -37.54 1.11 30.33
CA LEU A 151 -36.24 0.47 30.30
C LEU A 151 -35.11 1.39 30.80
N ALA A 152 -35.12 2.67 30.42
CA ALA A 152 -34.17 3.66 30.91
C ALA A 152 -34.29 3.89 32.43
N ALA A 153 -35.53 3.90 32.94
CA ALA A 153 -35.81 4.01 34.37
C ALA A 153 -35.32 2.79 35.16
N LYS A 154 -35.51 1.57 34.62
CA LYS A 154 -34.96 0.32 35.21
C LYS A 154 -33.43 0.31 35.27
N LEU A 155 -32.78 1.00 34.35
CA LEU A 155 -31.31 1.09 34.26
C LEU A 155 -30.73 2.32 34.99
N ALA A 156 -31.55 3.07 35.74
CA ALA A 156 -31.14 4.23 36.53
C ALA A 156 -30.36 5.33 35.75
N ASN A 157 -30.62 5.46 34.44
CA ASN A 157 -29.94 6.43 33.58
C ASN A 157 -30.76 7.73 33.48
N SER A 158 -30.47 8.71 34.35
CA SER A 158 -31.22 9.97 34.46
C SER A 158 -31.31 10.75 33.15
N ASP A 159 -30.22 10.79 32.38
CA ASP A 159 -30.12 11.60 31.16
C ASP A 159 -30.97 10.99 30.04
N ALA A 160 -30.95 9.67 29.91
CA ALA A 160 -31.81 8.96 28.96
C ALA A 160 -33.29 9.07 29.35
N VAL A 161 -33.63 8.94 30.64
CA VAL A 161 -35.01 9.12 31.11
C VAL A 161 -35.52 10.52 30.75
N GLN A 162 -34.73 11.57 30.98
CA GLN A 162 -35.11 12.93 30.62
C GLN A 162 -35.31 13.10 29.11
N THR A 163 -34.41 12.54 28.30
CA THR A 163 -34.46 12.63 26.83
C THR A 163 -35.68 11.89 26.26
N TYR A 164 -35.92 10.65 26.69
CA TYR A 164 -37.08 9.86 26.26
C TYR A 164 -38.40 10.46 26.75
N GLN A 165 -38.44 11.06 27.94
CA GLN A 165 -39.63 11.78 28.42
C GLN A 165 -39.92 12.99 27.52
N GLN A 166 -38.91 13.80 27.19
CA GLN A 166 -39.08 14.95 26.30
C GLN A 166 -39.56 14.54 24.91
N LEU A 167 -39.00 13.47 24.34
CA LEU A 167 -39.44 12.92 23.05
C LEU A 167 -40.88 12.39 23.14
N HIS A 168 -41.22 11.66 24.21
CA HIS A 168 -42.57 11.16 24.41
C HIS A 168 -43.59 12.31 24.51
N ASP A 169 -43.30 13.33 25.31
CA ASP A 169 -44.19 14.49 25.51
C ASP A 169 -44.38 15.29 24.21
N LEU A 170 -43.30 15.50 23.43
CA LEU A 170 -43.38 16.19 22.14
C LEU A 170 -44.14 15.35 21.09
N LEU A 171 -43.96 14.03 21.06
CA LEU A 171 -44.71 13.17 20.15
C LEU A 171 -46.20 13.13 20.52
N ALA A 172 -46.53 13.09 21.81
CA ALA A 172 -47.91 13.14 22.29
C ALA A 172 -48.58 14.48 21.92
N ALA A 173 -47.85 15.60 22.10
CA ALA A 173 -48.30 16.92 21.66
C ALA A 173 -48.46 16.99 20.13
N ALA A 174 -47.53 16.41 19.36
CA ALA A 174 -47.64 16.33 17.91
C ALA A 174 -48.88 15.54 17.47
N ASN A 175 -49.18 14.44 18.15
CA ASN A 175 -50.37 13.60 17.89
C ASN A 175 -51.67 14.41 18.11
N GLU A 176 -51.79 15.11 19.24
CA GLU A 176 -52.94 15.95 19.57
C GLU A 176 -53.12 17.11 18.57
N LYS A 177 -52.04 17.83 18.24
CA LYS A 177 -52.09 18.96 17.30
C LYS A 177 -52.33 18.52 15.87
N THR A 178 -51.83 17.35 15.46
CA THR A 178 -52.12 16.77 14.14
C THR A 178 -53.58 16.32 14.04
N SER A 179 -54.16 15.77 15.12
CA SER A 179 -55.60 15.45 15.17
C SER A 179 -56.47 16.72 15.07
N SER A 180 -56.07 17.80 15.74
CA SER A 180 -56.74 19.10 15.63
C SER A 180 -56.62 19.70 14.22
N LEU A 181 -55.44 19.58 13.60
CA LEU A 181 -55.19 20.01 12.22
C LEU A 181 -56.01 19.19 11.20
N LEU A 182 -56.14 17.87 11.41
CA LEU A 182 -56.98 17.01 10.59
C LEU A 182 -58.43 17.48 10.61
N LYS A 183 -58.98 17.75 11.79
CA LYS A 183 -60.35 18.24 11.95
C LYS A 183 -60.54 19.60 11.27
N ALA A 184 -59.60 20.53 11.46
CA ALA A 184 -59.63 21.83 10.79
C ALA A 184 -59.50 21.71 9.26
N ALA A 185 -58.74 20.73 8.74
CA ALA A 185 -58.60 20.46 7.31
C ALA A 185 -59.88 19.86 6.70
N GLU A 186 -60.58 18.97 7.41
CA GLU A 186 -61.88 18.43 7.02
C GLU A 186 -62.97 19.51 7.00
N GLU A 187 -63.01 20.37 8.02
CA GLU A 187 -63.93 21.51 8.09
C GLU A 187 -63.63 22.55 6.99
N TYR A 188 -62.36 22.79 6.70
CA TYR A 188 -61.93 23.65 5.61
C TYR A 188 -62.30 23.07 4.23
N ASP A 189 -62.09 21.77 3.99
CA ASP A 189 -62.50 21.09 2.75
C ASP A 189 -64.02 21.19 2.52
N GLN A 190 -64.81 20.93 3.56
CA GLN A 190 -66.26 21.08 3.52
C GLN A 190 -66.66 22.54 3.22
N SER A 191 -65.98 23.52 3.82
CA SER A 191 -66.24 24.95 3.59
C SER A 191 -65.96 25.41 2.16
N ILE A 192 -65.04 24.76 1.44
CA ILE A 192 -64.74 25.05 0.02
C ILE A 192 -65.90 24.63 -0.89
N THR A 193 -66.65 23.60 -0.48
CA THR A 193 -67.83 23.11 -1.20
C THR A 193 -69.14 23.82 -0.82
N GLY A 194 -69.19 24.42 0.38
CA GLY A 194 -70.33 25.17 0.92
C GLY A 194 -70.38 26.67 0.54
N VAL A 195 -71.38 27.39 1.08
CA VAL A 195 -71.67 28.80 0.72
C VAL A 195 -71.17 29.84 1.75
N PHE A 196 -70.53 29.46 2.88
CA PHE A 196 -70.14 30.44 3.90
C PHE A 196 -68.82 30.15 4.64
N HIS A 197 -68.13 31.24 5.06
CA HIS A 197 -67.04 31.33 6.05
C HIS A 197 -65.67 30.66 5.75
N THR A 198 -65.25 30.53 4.50
CA THR A 198 -63.93 29.93 4.14
C THR A 198 -62.71 30.64 4.76
N SER A 199 -62.80 31.94 5.08
CA SER A 199 -61.69 32.71 5.67
C SER A 199 -61.42 32.36 7.14
N THR A 200 -62.44 32.07 7.94
CA THR A 200 -62.26 31.72 9.35
C THR A 200 -61.67 30.31 9.50
N PHE A 201 -62.15 29.35 8.69
CA PHE A 201 -61.59 27.99 8.66
C PHE A 201 -60.15 27.98 8.13
N TYR A 202 -59.82 28.89 7.21
CA TYR A 202 -58.44 29.08 6.74
C TYR A 202 -57.51 29.61 7.86
N GLU A 203 -57.97 30.58 8.65
CA GLU A 203 -57.21 31.10 9.80
C GLU A 203 -57.00 30.03 10.88
N GLU A 204 -58.03 29.22 11.17
CA GLU A 204 -57.97 28.11 12.12
C GLU A 204 -57.02 27.00 11.66
N LEU A 205 -57.08 26.63 10.38
CA LEU A 205 -56.13 25.69 9.76
C LEU A 205 -54.68 26.20 9.85
N LYS A 206 -54.46 27.50 9.61
CA LYS A 206 -53.13 28.12 9.70
C LYS A 206 -52.60 28.15 11.14
N LEU A 207 -53.48 28.38 12.12
CA LEU A 207 -53.13 28.34 13.53
C LEU A 207 -52.65 26.95 13.95
N HIS A 208 -53.40 25.90 13.60
CA HIS A 208 -53.02 24.52 13.90
C HIS A 208 -51.76 24.08 13.16
N LEU A 209 -51.58 24.49 11.90
CA LEU A 209 -50.36 24.25 11.14
C LEU A 209 -49.13 24.86 11.83
N SER A 210 -49.23 26.12 12.27
CA SER A 210 -48.13 26.78 12.99
C SER A 210 -47.75 26.09 14.30
N SER A 211 -48.75 25.50 14.99
CA SER A 211 -48.52 24.73 16.23
C SER A 211 -47.77 23.43 15.94
N VAL A 212 -48.08 22.74 14.83
CA VAL A 212 -47.38 21.52 14.40
C VAL A 212 -45.95 21.84 13.95
N GLU A 213 -45.75 22.94 13.23
CA GLU A 213 -44.41 23.41 12.84
C GLU A 213 -43.54 23.77 14.05
N GLU A 214 -44.11 24.41 15.08
CA GLU A 214 -43.40 24.73 16.32
C GLU A 214 -42.93 23.46 17.05
N ILE A 215 -43.77 22.43 17.11
CA ILE A 215 -43.41 21.13 17.69
C ILE A 215 -42.31 20.45 16.86
N LYS A 216 -42.39 20.51 15.53
CA LYS A 216 -41.35 19.97 14.63
C LYS A 216 -40.00 20.67 14.84
N GLN A 217 -39.99 21.98 15.06
CA GLN A 217 -38.78 22.73 15.39
C GLN A 217 -38.20 22.32 16.75
N LYS A 218 -39.05 22.23 17.79
CA LYS A 218 -38.65 21.75 19.12
C LYS A 218 -38.09 20.32 19.08
N TRP A 219 -38.72 19.44 18.29
CA TRP A 219 -38.24 18.09 18.04
C TRP A 219 -36.84 18.10 17.43
N GLN A 220 -36.61 18.87 16.37
CA GLN A 220 -35.31 18.96 15.71
C GLN A 220 -34.20 19.52 16.62
N GLN A 221 -34.53 20.49 17.50
CA GLN A 221 -33.57 21.07 18.44
C GLN A 221 -32.98 20.03 19.41
N LEU A 222 -33.77 19.04 19.85
CA LEU A 222 -33.28 17.96 20.71
C LEU A 222 -32.13 17.14 20.09
N PHE A 223 -32.03 17.12 18.75
CA PHE A 223 -30.98 16.38 18.04
C PHE A 223 -29.75 17.25 17.70
N VAL A 224 -29.84 18.57 17.82
CA VAL A 224 -28.73 19.50 17.54
C VAL A 224 -27.84 19.67 18.77
N ASP A 225 -28.42 19.75 19.97
CA ASP A 225 -27.67 19.96 21.22
C ASP A 225 -26.89 18.72 21.70
N ALA A 226 -27.08 17.55 21.08
CA ALA A 226 -26.39 16.30 21.40
C ALA A 226 -25.13 16.03 20.54
N ALA A 227 -24.79 16.93 19.62
CA ALA A 227 -23.63 16.77 18.74
C ALA A 227 -22.33 17.27 19.41
N ALA A 228 -21.57 16.30 19.91
CA ALA A 228 -20.15 16.31 20.28
C ALA A 228 -19.72 17.10 21.54
N PRO A 229 -19.13 16.42 22.55
CA PRO A 229 -18.14 17.06 23.40
C PRO A 229 -16.95 17.48 22.52
N VAL A 230 -16.48 18.71 22.72
CA VAL A 230 -15.29 19.26 22.07
C VAL A 230 -14.12 18.32 22.32
N ALA A 231 -13.71 17.59 21.28
CA ALA A 231 -12.46 16.84 21.30
C ALA A 231 -11.34 17.86 21.57
N THR A 232 -10.66 17.72 22.71
CA THR A 232 -9.41 18.42 22.98
C THR A 232 -8.46 18.11 21.83
N GLN A 233 -8.20 19.08 20.95
CA GLN A 233 -7.24 18.92 19.86
C GLN A 233 -5.90 18.49 20.46
N GLU A 234 -5.46 17.28 20.13
CA GLU A 234 -4.11 16.82 20.47
C GLU A 234 -3.09 17.80 19.88
N ASN A 235 -2.15 18.27 20.71
CA ASN A 235 -1.07 19.13 20.28
C ASN A 235 -0.16 18.39 19.28
N ALA A 236 0.42 19.09 18.30
CA ALA A 236 1.29 18.49 17.28
C ALA A 236 2.51 17.74 17.86
N LEU A 237 3.01 18.14 19.03
CA LEU A 237 4.07 17.43 19.74
C LEU A 237 3.58 16.09 20.31
N ASP A 238 2.33 16.03 20.79
CA ASP A 238 1.73 14.79 21.27
C ASP A 238 1.50 13.81 20.12
N GLN A 239 1.06 14.31 18.95
CA GLN A 239 0.97 13.52 17.72
C GLN A 239 2.32 12.90 17.34
N LEU A 240 3.43 13.65 17.44
CA LEU A 240 4.78 13.13 17.20
C LEU A 240 5.16 12.05 18.22
N ASN A 241 4.89 12.27 19.50
CA ASN A 241 5.24 11.32 20.56
C ASN A 241 4.43 10.01 20.45
N ASN A 242 3.19 10.10 19.95
CA ASN A 242 2.30 8.98 19.68
C ASN A 242 2.69 8.17 18.42
N MET A 243 3.54 8.69 17.53
CA MET A 243 4.03 7.92 16.38
C MET A 243 4.76 6.65 16.85
N ILE A 244 4.68 5.58 16.07
CA ILE A 244 5.37 4.33 16.40
C ILE A 244 6.88 4.50 16.19
N GLY A 245 7.69 4.08 17.17
CA GLY A 245 9.15 4.05 17.07
C GLY A 245 9.85 5.41 17.05
N MET A 246 11.03 5.47 16.41
CA MET A 246 11.81 6.69 16.14
C MET A 246 12.26 7.48 17.39
N ASP A 247 12.57 6.81 18.49
CA ASP A 247 12.86 7.45 19.78
C ASP A 247 13.98 8.50 19.72
N SER A 248 15.02 8.25 18.91
CA SER A 248 16.12 9.19 18.69
C SER A 248 15.64 10.49 18.02
N VAL A 249 14.75 10.38 17.04
CA VAL A 249 14.15 11.51 16.33
C VAL A 249 13.19 12.26 17.24
N LYS A 250 12.31 11.54 17.97
CA LYS A 250 11.39 12.14 18.94
C LYS A 250 12.14 12.94 19.99
N LYS A 251 13.20 12.38 20.57
CA LYS A 251 14.04 13.08 21.54
C LYS A 251 14.65 14.35 20.94
N ARG A 252 15.19 14.27 19.72
CA ARG A 252 15.79 15.40 19.02
C ARG A 252 14.78 16.53 18.76
N VAL A 253 13.59 16.19 18.29
CA VAL A 253 12.53 17.17 18.01
C VAL A 253 11.96 17.75 19.30
N ASN A 254 11.82 16.96 20.36
CA ASN A 254 11.43 17.46 21.69
C ASN A 254 12.46 18.46 22.26
N ASP A 255 13.75 18.16 22.14
CA ASP A 255 14.82 19.07 22.54
C ASP A 255 14.76 20.38 21.71
N PHE A 256 14.51 20.27 20.41
CA PHE A 256 14.35 21.41 19.51
C PHE A 256 13.11 22.26 19.86
N TYR A 257 11.97 21.62 20.14
CA TYR A 257 10.73 22.27 20.59
C TYR A 257 10.95 23.05 21.89
N ARG A 258 11.58 22.43 22.89
CA ARG A 258 11.90 23.08 24.17
C ARG A 258 12.80 24.29 23.97
N PHE A 259 13.78 24.17 23.07
CA PHE A 259 14.67 25.28 22.73
C PHE A 259 13.94 26.45 22.06
N LEU A 260 13.08 26.18 21.07
CA LEU A 260 12.28 27.22 20.40
C LEU A 260 11.32 27.91 21.37
N LYS A 261 10.67 27.14 22.26
CA LYS A 261 9.82 27.69 23.33
C LYS A 261 10.62 28.59 24.28
N TYR A 262 11.81 28.16 24.69
CA TYR A 262 12.71 28.97 25.53
C TYR A 262 13.14 30.27 24.83
N GLN A 263 13.50 30.21 23.55
CA GLN A 263 13.86 31.40 22.76
C GLN A 263 12.70 32.39 22.63
N LYS A 264 11.49 31.89 22.39
CA LYS A 264 10.28 32.73 22.35
C LYS A 264 10.09 33.49 23.65
N GLN A 265 10.13 32.79 24.78
CA GLN A 265 10.02 33.42 26.11
C GLN A 265 11.12 34.46 26.34
N ARG A 266 12.36 34.20 25.89
CA ARG A 266 13.44 35.19 25.96
C ARG A 266 13.18 36.44 25.14
N LYS A 267 12.65 36.29 23.92
CA LYS A 267 12.25 37.42 23.06
C LYS A 267 11.12 38.23 23.70
N GLU A 268 10.11 37.56 24.27
CA GLU A 268 9.01 38.21 25.00
C GLU A 268 9.51 38.99 26.23
N LEU A 269 10.54 38.49 26.91
CA LEU A 269 11.21 39.16 28.03
C LEU A 269 12.22 40.24 27.60
N GLY A 270 12.34 40.54 26.29
CA GLY A 270 13.17 41.62 25.77
C GLY A 270 14.67 41.32 25.65
N PHE A 271 15.10 40.05 25.76
CA PHE A 271 16.49 39.69 25.52
C PHE A 271 16.83 39.77 24.02
N GLN A 272 17.96 40.40 23.70
CA GLN A 272 18.46 40.46 22.32
C GLN A 272 19.06 39.11 21.90
N VAL A 273 18.58 38.57 20.78
CA VAL A 273 19.10 37.37 20.12
C VAL A 273 19.81 37.84 18.85
N LYS A 274 21.15 37.76 18.82
CA LYS A 274 21.95 38.26 17.68
C LYS A 274 21.96 37.33 16.47
N ASP A 275 21.80 36.03 16.70
CA ASP A 275 21.76 35.01 15.65
C ASP A 275 20.40 34.31 15.69
N GLU A 276 19.55 34.56 14.71
CA GLU A 276 18.31 33.80 14.55
C GLU A 276 18.63 32.38 14.10
N LEU A 277 17.98 31.39 14.73
CA LEU A 277 18.24 30.00 14.44
C LEU A 277 17.65 29.63 13.08
N SER A 278 18.45 29.04 12.20
CA SER A 278 17.97 28.57 10.91
C SER A 278 16.91 27.48 11.12
N LEU A 279 15.72 27.69 10.57
CA LEU A 279 14.62 26.70 10.60
C LEU A 279 14.79 25.62 9.52
N ASN A 280 15.79 25.77 8.65
CA ASN A 280 16.03 24.88 7.53
C ASN A 280 16.57 23.53 8.03
N MET A 281 16.02 22.44 7.50
CA MET A 281 16.27 21.09 7.99
C MET A 281 16.59 20.12 6.85
N ILE A 282 17.40 19.12 7.14
CA ILE A 282 17.64 17.98 6.25
C ILE A 282 17.11 16.72 6.92
N LEU A 283 16.20 16.03 6.22
CA LEU A 283 15.63 14.76 6.62
C LEU A 283 16.21 13.65 5.75
N THR A 284 16.98 12.74 6.35
CA THR A 284 17.54 11.59 5.64
C THR A 284 16.91 10.29 6.11
N GLY A 285 16.78 9.32 5.22
CA GLY A 285 16.31 7.97 5.56
C GLY A 285 15.74 7.25 4.35
N ASN A 286 15.51 5.96 4.50
CA ASN A 286 14.96 5.11 3.44
C ASN A 286 13.51 5.46 3.09
N PRO A 287 12.95 4.91 1.99
CA PRO A 287 11.56 5.18 1.63
C PRO A 287 10.63 4.69 2.75
N GLY A 288 9.56 5.43 3.04
CA GLY A 288 8.58 5.02 4.04
C GLY A 288 9.03 5.11 5.49
N THR A 289 10.16 5.74 5.83
CA THR A 289 10.55 6.03 7.22
C THR A 289 9.79 7.21 7.85
N GLY A 290 8.93 7.90 7.09
CA GLY A 290 8.09 8.99 7.61
C GLY A 290 8.62 10.41 7.40
N LYS A 291 9.56 10.64 6.47
CA LYS A 291 10.13 11.98 6.17
C LYS A 291 9.07 13.07 5.92
N THR A 292 8.11 12.79 5.02
CA THR A 292 7.02 13.72 4.69
C THR A 292 6.10 13.95 5.89
N THR A 293 5.79 12.90 6.64
CA THR A 293 4.98 12.99 7.87
C THR A 293 5.64 13.88 8.92
N LEU A 294 6.95 13.70 9.15
CA LEU A 294 7.72 14.52 10.08
C LEU A 294 7.78 15.98 9.64
N ALA A 295 7.91 16.26 8.35
CA ALA A 295 7.90 17.63 7.82
C ALA A 295 6.57 18.34 8.11
N ARG A 296 5.43 17.65 7.94
CA ARG A 296 4.10 18.18 8.28
C ARG A 296 3.95 18.45 9.78
N LEU A 297 4.43 17.54 10.64
CA LEU A 297 4.41 17.74 12.09
C LEU A 297 5.28 18.92 12.52
N LEU A 298 6.47 19.08 11.92
CA LEU A 298 7.35 20.21 12.20
C LEU A 298 6.71 21.55 11.79
N ALA A 299 6.00 21.59 10.66
CA ALA A 299 5.28 22.80 10.22
C ALA A 299 4.18 23.20 11.21
N LYS A 300 3.39 22.23 11.70
CA LYS A 300 2.42 22.45 12.79
C LYS A 300 3.08 22.95 14.06
N ILE A 301 4.20 22.34 14.47
CA ILE A 301 4.97 22.76 15.65
C ILE A 301 5.47 24.21 15.49
N TYR A 302 5.98 24.59 14.31
CA TYR A 302 6.42 25.95 14.03
C TYR A 302 5.27 26.96 14.11
N HIS A 303 4.10 26.57 13.64
CA HIS A 303 2.89 27.39 13.72
C HIS A 303 2.40 27.58 15.15
N GLU A 304 2.25 26.49 15.92
CA GLU A 304 1.82 26.53 17.32
C GLU A 304 2.76 27.36 18.20
N LEU A 305 4.07 27.28 17.95
CA LEU A 305 5.06 28.09 18.65
C LEU A 305 5.06 29.54 18.18
N GLY A 306 4.35 29.89 17.11
CA GLY A 306 4.33 31.24 16.52
C GLY A 306 5.64 31.63 15.86
N VAL A 307 6.45 30.65 15.47
CA VAL A 307 7.69 30.85 14.69
C VAL A 307 7.35 31.11 13.24
N LEU A 308 6.34 30.41 12.71
CA LEU A 308 5.81 30.59 11.36
C LEU A 308 4.31 30.94 11.42
N PRO A 309 3.82 31.89 10.60
CA PRO A 309 2.40 32.25 10.54
C PRO A 309 1.42 31.15 10.10
N ARG A 310 1.89 30.12 9.37
CA ARG A 310 1.06 29.05 8.80
C ARG A 310 1.64 27.67 9.11
N GLU A 311 0.77 26.68 9.22
CA GLU A 311 1.14 25.26 9.39
C GLU A 311 1.28 24.48 8.07
N GLU A 312 1.02 25.14 6.93
CA GLU A 312 1.01 24.50 5.61
C GLU A 312 2.42 24.07 5.15
N VAL A 313 2.48 22.89 4.56
CA VAL A 313 3.67 22.37 3.86
C VAL A 313 3.41 22.38 2.36
N ILE A 314 4.24 23.10 1.63
CA ILE A 314 4.27 23.05 0.16
C ILE A 314 5.27 21.98 -0.24
N GLU A 315 4.76 20.83 -0.70
CA GLU A 315 5.58 19.72 -1.17
C GLU A 315 5.94 19.91 -2.66
N THR A 316 7.22 19.76 -2.98
CA THR A 316 7.73 19.87 -4.35
C THR A 316 8.81 18.83 -4.62
N ASN A 317 9.07 18.57 -5.89
CA ASN A 317 10.13 17.70 -6.37
C ASN A 317 10.88 18.33 -7.56
N ARG A 318 11.83 17.61 -8.16
CA ARG A 318 12.58 18.10 -9.32
C ARG A 318 11.70 18.53 -10.50
N SER A 319 10.65 17.77 -10.83
CA SER A 319 9.84 18.05 -12.03
C SER A 319 9.03 19.34 -11.92
N GLN A 320 8.70 19.76 -10.70
CA GLN A 320 8.00 21.01 -10.44
C GLN A 320 8.95 22.22 -10.36
N LEU A 321 10.21 22.00 -9.96
CA LEU A 321 11.20 23.08 -9.81
C LEU A 321 11.97 23.36 -11.11
N VAL A 322 12.32 22.34 -11.87
CA VAL A 322 13.21 22.47 -13.04
C VAL A 322 12.38 22.54 -14.32
N GLY A 323 12.45 23.67 -15.02
CA GLY A 323 11.79 23.89 -16.31
C GLY A 323 12.59 23.33 -17.49
N SER A 324 11.92 23.23 -18.64
CA SER A 324 12.52 22.77 -19.90
C SER A 324 13.23 23.90 -20.68
N PHE A 325 12.98 25.15 -20.27
CA PHE A 325 13.46 26.36 -20.96
C PHE A 325 14.31 27.24 -20.03
N VAL A 326 15.23 28.02 -20.62
CA VAL A 326 16.07 29.00 -19.91
C VAL A 326 15.18 30.07 -19.26
N GLY A 327 15.44 30.38 -17.99
CA GLY A 327 14.64 31.32 -17.18
C GLY A 327 13.43 30.69 -16.47
N GLN A 328 12.84 29.63 -17.03
CA GLN A 328 11.63 29.01 -16.46
C GLN A 328 11.88 28.37 -15.09
N THR A 329 13.07 27.80 -14.89
CA THR A 329 13.44 27.20 -13.60
C THR A 329 13.48 28.23 -12.47
N GLU A 330 13.99 29.43 -12.72
CA GLU A 330 14.03 30.50 -11.72
C GLU A 330 12.63 30.98 -11.35
N GLU A 331 11.75 31.11 -12.35
CA GLU A 331 10.35 31.49 -12.16
C GLU A 331 9.58 30.42 -11.36
N ASN A 332 9.76 29.14 -11.69
CA ASN A 332 9.13 28.02 -10.97
C ASN A 332 9.56 27.98 -9.50
N VAL A 333 10.87 28.12 -9.22
CA VAL A 333 11.38 28.16 -7.85
C VAL A 333 10.81 29.36 -7.09
N ARG A 334 10.75 30.54 -7.71
CA ARG A 334 10.16 31.73 -7.09
C ARG A 334 8.67 31.52 -6.78
N ALA A 335 7.88 31.02 -7.73
CA ALA A 335 6.46 30.76 -7.55
C ALA A 335 6.18 29.73 -6.43
N VAL A 336 7.04 28.72 -6.28
CA VAL A 336 6.95 27.76 -5.17
C VAL A 336 7.29 28.44 -3.84
N VAL A 337 8.37 29.21 -3.77
CA VAL A 337 8.77 29.93 -2.55
C VAL A 337 7.71 30.93 -2.11
N GLU A 338 7.11 31.67 -3.05
CA GLU A 338 6.03 32.64 -2.77
C GLU A 338 4.83 31.97 -2.11
N ARG A 339 4.46 30.77 -2.56
CA ARG A 339 3.40 29.97 -1.93
C ARG A 339 3.80 29.45 -0.55
N SER A 340 5.09 29.20 -0.32
CA SER A 340 5.61 28.73 0.96
C SER A 340 5.83 29.82 2.01
N ILE A 341 5.63 31.10 1.67
CA ILE A 341 5.82 32.21 2.62
C ILE A 341 4.92 32.02 3.84
N GLY A 342 5.53 32.10 5.01
CA GLY A 342 4.88 31.91 6.30
C GLY A 342 4.68 30.46 6.69
N GLY A 343 5.08 29.49 5.86
CA GLY A 343 5.00 28.06 6.12
C GLY A 343 6.31 27.33 5.77
N VAL A 344 6.20 26.05 5.39
CA VAL A 344 7.35 25.18 5.12
C VAL A 344 7.38 24.76 3.64
N LEU A 345 8.53 24.91 3.00
CA LEU A 345 8.84 24.34 1.70
C LEU A 345 9.51 22.97 1.88
N PHE A 346 8.85 21.89 1.45
CA PHE A 346 9.40 20.54 1.51
C PHE A 346 9.82 20.07 0.12
N ILE A 347 11.11 19.78 -0.06
CA ILE A 347 11.66 19.26 -1.32
C ILE A 347 12.01 17.79 -1.14
N ASP A 348 11.21 16.90 -1.75
CA ASP A 348 11.50 15.47 -1.73
C ASP A 348 12.54 15.09 -2.78
N GLU A 349 13.34 14.07 -2.46
CA GLU A 349 14.48 13.61 -3.25
C GLU A 349 15.36 14.75 -3.77
N ALA A 350 15.74 15.68 -2.89
CA ALA A 350 16.44 16.92 -3.24
C ALA A 350 17.77 16.68 -3.99
N TYR A 351 18.45 15.56 -3.72
CA TYR A 351 19.65 15.12 -4.43
C TYR A 351 19.44 14.98 -5.94
N SER A 352 18.20 14.76 -6.39
CA SER A 352 17.86 14.67 -7.81
C SER A 352 18.10 15.99 -8.55
N LEU A 353 18.09 17.15 -7.87
CA LEU A 353 18.32 18.48 -8.47
C LEU A 353 19.72 18.61 -9.08
N LYS A 354 20.74 18.02 -8.46
CA LYS A 354 22.11 17.99 -8.97
C LYS A 354 22.62 16.56 -9.08
N ARG A 355 22.59 16.01 -10.29
CA ARG A 355 23.23 14.71 -10.60
C ARG A 355 24.71 14.93 -10.88
N VAL A 356 25.57 14.24 -10.14
CA VAL A 356 27.03 14.31 -10.31
C VAL A 356 27.40 13.86 -11.72
N GLY A 357 28.10 14.71 -12.48
CA GLY A 357 28.69 14.36 -13.79
C GLY A 357 27.88 14.71 -15.04
N GLN A 358 26.75 15.41 -14.96
CA GLN A 358 26.13 16.06 -16.12
C GLN A 358 26.62 17.51 -16.25
N THR A 359 27.63 17.75 -17.07
CA THR A 359 28.18 19.08 -17.38
C THR A 359 27.28 19.97 -18.24
N GLY A 360 26.05 19.54 -18.57
CA GLY A 360 25.13 20.27 -19.46
C GLY A 360 23.74 20.56 -18.88
N ASN A 361 23.52 20.43 -17.57
CA ASN A 361 22.20 20.62 -16.96
C ASN A 361 22.19 21.84 -16.02
N ASP A 362 22.55 23.01 -16.58
CA ASP A 362 22.60 24.31 -15.89
C ASP A 362 21.30 24.64 -15.13
N TYR A 363 20.16 24.12 -15.61
CA TYR A 363 18.85 24.31 -14.99
C TYR A 363 18.78 23.78 -13.55
N GLY A 364 19.41 22.63 -13.25
CA GLY A 364 19.38 22.08 -11.89
C GLY A 364 20.22 22.89 -10.89
N GLN A 365 21.34 23.46 -11.36
CA GLN A 365 22.13 24.41 -10.57
C GLN A 365 21.41 25.75 -10.40
N ALA A 366 20.83 26.28 -11.48
CA ALA A 366 20.02 27.49 -11.42
C ALA A 366 18.89 27.39 -10.39
N ALA A 367 18.24 26.23 -10.27
CA ALA A 367 17.24 26.00 -9.23
C ALA A 367 17.79 26.13 -7.80
N ILE A 368 18.98 25.55 -7.55
CA ILE A 368 19.65 25.58 -6.25
C ILE A 368 20.15 26.98 -5.92
N ASP A 369 20.77 27.65 -6.88
CA ASP A 369 21.31 29.00 -6.72
C ASP A 369 20.18 30.00 -6.46
N THR A 370 19.07 29.88 -7.21
CA THR A 370 17.86 30.67 -6.99
C THR A 370 17.28 30.42 -5.60
N LEU A 371 17.16 29.16 -5.17
CA LEU A 371 16.66 28.82 -3.85
C LEU A 371 17.55 29.41 -2.74
N VAL A 372 18.88 29.26 -2.84
CA VAL A 372 19.83 29.82 -1.86
C VAL A 372 19.75 31.35 -1.82
N SER A 373 19.59 32.00 -2.98
CA SER A 373 19.37 33.44 -3.06
C SER A 373 18.07 33.85 -2.34
N LEU A 374 16.95 33.16 -2.60
CA LEU A 374 15.67 33.47 -1.97
C LEU A 374 15.66 33.20 -0.45
N MET A 375 16.40 32.19 0.02
CA MET A 375 16.56 31.90 1.45
C MET A 375 17.34 32.99 2.21
N THR A 376 18.13 33.81 1.50
CA THR A 376 19.06 34.78 2.11
C THR A 376 18.75 36.23 1.78
N GLY A 377 18.01 36.46 0.70
CA GLY A 377 17.63 37.78 0.26
C GLY A 377 16.74 38.50 1.26
N HIS A 378 16.81 39.83 1.27
CA HIS A 378 15.98 40.68 2.13
C HIS A 378 14.47 40.53 1.89
N GLU A 379 14.08 40.01 0.72
CA GLU A 379 12.68 39.85 0.31
C GLU A 379 11.97 38.70 1.05
N TYR A 380 12.61 37.52 1.13
CA TYR A 380 11.99 36.29 1.66
C TYR A 380 12.79 35.62 2.79
N GLY A 381 14.01 36.08 3.08
CA GLY A 381 14.88 35.51 4.11
C GLY A 381 14.21 35.47 5.49
N GLY A 382 14.21 34.29 6.11
CA GLY A 382 13.62 34.06 7.44
C GLY A 382 12.09 34.02 7.50
N LYS A 383 11.38 34.22 6.37
CA LYS A 383 9.90 34.21 6.33
C LYS A 383 9.28 32.83 6.07
N PHE A 384 10.09 31.83 5.75
CA PHE A 384 9.68 30.45 5.50
C PHE A 384 10.82 29.50 5.90
N ALA A 385 10.51 28.22 6.11
CA ALA A 385 11.52 27.20 6.38
C ALA A 385 11.64 26.23 5.19
N VAL A 386 12.86 25.77 4.90
CA VAL A 386 13.11 24.76 3.86
C VAL A 386 13.48 23.43 4.50
N ILE A 387 12.77 22.37 4.12
CA ILE A 387 13.09 20.99 4.50
C ILE A 387 13.48 20.21 3.25
N LEU A 388 14.72 19.71 3.23
CA LEU A 388 15.21 18.84 2.15
C LEU A 388 15.17 17.38 2.59
N ALA A 389 14.55 16.51 1.78
CA ALA A 389 14.47 15.09 2.05
C ALA A 389 15.23 14.25 1.00
N GLY A 390 15.81 13.12 1.44
CA GLY A 390 16.47 12.18 0.53
C GLY A 390 17.18 11.02 1.23
N TYR A 391 17.92 10.24 0.45
CA TYR A 391 18.73 9.14 0.98
C TYR A 391 20.04 9.64 1.60
N PRO A 392 20.57 8.98 2.64
CA PRO A 392 21.73 9.49 3.38
C PRO A 392 22.98 9.78 2.53
N ASP A 393 23.40 8.82 1.70
CA ASP A 393 24.64 8.91 0.91
C ASP A 393 24.52 9.91 -0.25
N GLU A 394 23.37 9.90 -0.92
CA GLU A 394 23.02 10.80 -2.00
C GLU A 394 22.90 12.25 -1.51
N MET A 395 22.27 12.46 -0.35
CA MET A 395 22.17 13.79 0.27
C MET A 395 23.54 14.32 0.73
N ARG A 396 24.40 13.45 1.26
CA ARG A 396 25.77 13.83 1.64
C ARG A 396 26.55 14.33 0.42
N SER A 397 26.53 13.55 -0.66
CA SER A 397 27.16 13.92 -1.94
C SER A 397 26.57 15.21 -2.53
N PHE A 398 25.25 15.38 -2.45
CA PHE A 398 24.53 16.56 -2.92
C PHE A 398 24.94 17.86 -2.18
N LEU A 399 25.09 17.79 -0.86
CA LEU A 399 25.47 18.92 -0.03
C LEU A 399 26.95 19.28 -0.19
N ASP A 400 27.83 18.28 -0.28
CA ASP A 400 29.26 18.52 -0.51
C ASP A 400 29.52 19.14 -1.88
N ALA A 401 28.68 18.85 -2.88
CA ALA A 401 28.75 19.46 -4.20
C ALA A 401 28.29 20.93 -4.25
N ASN A 402 27.65 21.47 -3.20
CA ASN A 402 27.14 22.86 -3.16
C ASN A 402 27.45 23.50 -1.79
N PRO A 403 28.65 24.06 -1.60
CA PRO A 403 29.03 24.71 -0.33
C PRO A 403 28.08 25.84 0.08
N GLY A 404 27.53 26.58 -0.89
CA GLY A 404 26.54 27.63 -0.67
C GLY A 404 25.26 27.09 -0.01
N LEU A 405 24.69 26.01 -0.55
CA LEU A 405 23.54 25.34 0.03
C LEU A 405 23.88 24.77 1.42
N ARG A 406 24.99 24.04 1.56
CA ARG A 406 25.42 23.41 2.82
C ARG A 406 25.52 24.41 3.98
N SER A 407 25.97 25.64 3.71
CA SER A 407 26.08 26.69 4.73
C SER A 407 24.74 27.16 5.33
N ARG A 408 23.61 26.94 4.63
CA ARG A 408 22.26 27.37 5.06
C ARG A 408 21.51 26.33 5.90
N PHE A 409 22.06 25.12 5.97
CA PHE A 409 21.53 24.02 6.78
C PHE A 409 22.55 23.67 7.87
N PRO A 410 22.33 24.09 9.12
CA PRO A 410 23.21 23.74 10.23
C PRO A 410 23.24 22.23 10.45
N GLN A 411 24.40 21.68 10.80
CA GLN A 411 24.52 20.24 11.13
C GLN A 411 23.60 19.81 12.27
N SER A 412 23.24 20.74 13.17
CA SER A 412 22.26 20.47 14.24
C SER A 412 20.86 20.14 13.71
N ASN A 413 20.53 20.52 12.48
CA ASN A 413 19.22 20.31 11.86
C ASN A 413 19.25 19.13 10.87
N PHE A 414 20.23 18.24 10.99
CA PHE A 414 20.29 17.03 10.19
C PHE A 414 19.64 15.92 11.01
N ILE A 415 18.45 15.50 10.58
CA ILE A 415 17.70 14.43 11.24
C ILE A 415 17.77 13.20 10.34
N HIS A 416 18.33 12.13 10.89
CA HIS A 416 18.33 10.82 10.26
C HIS A 416 17.19 9.99 10.84
N LEU A 417 16.30 9.54 9.96
CA LEU A 417 15.19 8.66 10.27
C LEU A 417 15.66 7.21 10.05
N PRO A 418 15.85 6.43 11.11
CA PRO A 418 16.26 5.03 10.98
C PRO A 418 15.14 4.19 10.36
N ASP A 419 15.51 3.02 9.85
CA ASP A 419 14.54 2.00 9.47
C ASP A 419 13.79 1.48 10.71
N TYR A 420 12.53 1.13 10.52
CA TYR A 420 11.72 0.54 11.58
C TYR A 420 12.14 -0.90 11.84
N SER A 421 12.13 -1.30 13.11
CA SER A 421 12.28 -2.70 13.50
C SER A 421 11.07 -3.52 13.05
N ASN A 422 11.23 -4.85 12.96
CA ASN A 422 10.11 -5.72 12.59
C ASN A 422 8.92 -5.56 13.56
N GLU A 423 9.19 -5.36 14.85
CA GLU A 423 8.15 -5.12 15.86
C GLU A 423 7.40 -3.80 15.58
N GLU A 424 8.12 -2.73 15.25
CA GLU A 424 7.54 -1.43 14.87
C GLU A 424 6.74 -1.54 13.56
N LEU A 425 7.23 -2.29 12.58
CA LEU A 425 6.53 -2.53 11.32
C LEU A 425 5.22 -3.30 11.52
N ILE A 426 5.16 -4.25 12.45
CA ILE A 426 3.92 -4.94 12.81
C ILE A 426 2.92 -3.97 13.44
N LEU A 427 3.37 -3.10 14.36
CA LEU A 427 2.50 -2.07 14.94
C LEU A 427 1.97 -1.11 13.86
N ILE A 428 2.79 -0.76 12.87
CA ILE A 428 2.36 0.05 11.72
C ILE A 428 1.34 -0.70 10.88
N ALA A 429 1.47 -2.03 10.72
CA ALA A 429 0.50 -2.87 10.02
C ALA A 429 -0.85 -2.86 10.75
N GLU A 430 -0.84 -3.03 12.08
CA GLU A 430 -2.04 -2.97 12.91
C GLU A 430 -2.72 -1.60 12.82
N SER A 431 -1.96 -0.51 12.87
CA SER A 431 -2.49 0.83 12.68
C SER A 431 -3.12 1.00 11.29
N ALA A 432 -2.43 0.55 10.22
CA ALA A 432 -2.94 0.65 8.86
C ALA A 432 -4.21 -0.19 8.63
N ALA A 433 -4.30 -1.37 9.25
CA ALA A 433 -5.50 -2.20 9.22
C ALA A 433 -6.64 -1.52 9.98
N SER A 434 -6.36 -0.98 11.18
CA SER A 434 -7.36 -0.29 12.00
C SER A 434 -7.90 0.97 11.32
N ASP A 435 -7.08 1.70 10.56
CA ASP A 435 -7.52 2.86 9.76
C ASP A 435 -8.54 2.46 8.68
N ASN A 436 -8.58 1.17 8.31
CA ASN A 436 -9.52 0.58 7.34
C ASN A 436 -10.56 -0.33 8.02
N ASP A 437 -10.77 -0.21 9.34
CA ASP A 437 -11.69 -1.04 10.13
C ASP A 437 -11.37 -2.55 10.18
N TYR A 438 -10.13 -2.93 9.85
CA TYR A 438 -9.63 -4.30 9.94
C TYR A 438 -8.78 -4.54 11.19
N PHE A 439 -8.78 -5.78 11.66
CA PHE A 439 -7.92 -6.28 12.73
C PHE A 439 -7.05 -7.43 12.23
N ILE A 440 -5.78 -7.41 12.60
CA ILE A 440 -4.79 -8.43 12.22
C ILE A 440 -4.73 -9.49 13.31
N THR A 441 -4.88 -10.77 12.95
CA THR A 441 -4.75 -11.88 13.90
C THR A 441 -3.28 -12.14 14.29
N GLU A 442 -3.03 -12.78 15.44
CA GLU A 442 -1.65 -13.10 15.88
C GLU A 442 -0.89 -13.98 14.87
N GLU A 443 -1.58 -14.93 14.26
CA GLU A 443 -1.02 -15.79 13.20
C GLU A 443 -0.63 -14.99 11.96
N SER A 444 -1.42 -13.95 11.62
CA SER A 444 -1.13 -13.05 10.52
C SER A 444 0.12 -12.20 10.77
N LYS A 445 0.41 -11.83 12.01
CA LYS A 445 1.65 -11.09 12.35
C LYS A 445 2.91 -11.89 12.01
N ILE A 446 2.85 -13.21 12.17
CA ILE A 446 3.94 -14.12 11.79
C ILE A 446 4.10 -14.12 10.27
N GLU A 447 3.00 -14.21 9.51
CA GLU A 447 3.06 -14.17 8.05
C GLU A 447 3.52 -12.82 7.50
N ILE A 448 3.07 -11.71 8.09
CA ILE A 448 3.56 -10.37 7.77
C ILE A 448 5.06 -10.30 8.00
N SER A 449 5.57 -10.84 9.12
CA SER A 449 7.01 -10.87 9.40
C SER A 449 7.79 -11.62 8.32
N HIS A 450 7.29 -12.78 7.90
CA HIS A 450 7.89 -13.57 6.82
C HIS A 450 7.88 -12.81 5.48
N ARG A 451 6.78 -12.13 5.14
CA ARG A 451 6.67 -11.31 3.93
C ARG A 451 7.61 -10.10 3.97
N LEU A 452 7.76 -9.46 5.12
CA LEU A 452 8.72 -8.36 5.32
C LEU A 452 10.17 -8.82 5.13
N GLU A 453 10.53 -10.02 5.60
CA GLU A 453 11.87 -10.58 5.39
C GLU A 453 12.17 -10.86 3.90
N GLN A 454 11.17 -11.33 3.15
CA GLN A 454 11.28 -11.55 1.70
C GLN A 454 11.43 -10.24 0.93
N GLU A 455 10.71 -9.20 1.33
CA GLU A 455 10.78 -7.87 0.70
C GLU A 455 12.02 -7.07 1.09
N ARG A 456 12.60 -7.33 2.27
CA ARG A 456 13.82 -6.68 2.74
C ARG A 456 15.06 -7.30 2.09
N VAL A 457 15.25 -6.96 0.82
CA VAL A 457 16.31 -7.51 -0.04
C VAL A 457 17.60 -6.70 0.02
N ASP A 458 17.49 -5.39 0.25
CA ASP A 458 18.61 -4.46 0.31
C ASP A 458 18.35 -3.34 1.34
N ASP A 459 19.29 -2.40 1.41
CA ASP A 459 19.24 -1.24 2.32
C ASP A 459 18.22 -0.18 1.87
N THR A 460 17.48 -0.37 0.77
CA THR A 460 16.48 0.60 0.25
C THR A 460 15.04 0.22 0.61
N PHE A 461 14.88 -0.63 1.62
CA PHE A 461 13.60 -1.16 2.06
C PHE A 461 12.55 -0.05 2.32
N GLY A 462 11.32 -0.26 1.81
CA GLY A 462 10.25 0.73 1.82
C GLY A 462 9.51 0.93 3.14
N ASN A 463 9.93 0.28 4.23
CA ASN A 463 9.46 0.51 5.60
C ASN A 463 7.92 0.55 5.71
N ALA A 464 7.35 1.61 6.31
CA ALA A 464 5.91 1.76 6.52
C ALA A 464 5.12 1.74 5.20
N ARG A 465 5.72 2.18 4.09
CA ARG A 465 5.07 2.11 2.76
C ARG A 465 4.91 0.65 2.32
N THR A 466 5.95 -0.16 2.49
CA THR A 466 5.87 -1.60 2.19
C THR A 466 4.83 -2.29 3.06
N VAL A 467 4.81 -2.01 4.36
CA VAL A 467 3.81 -2.58 5.29
C VAL A 467 2.39 -2.22 4.89
N ARG A 468 2.14 -0.94 4.58
CA ARG A 468 0.81 -0.49 4.12
C ARG A 468 0.37 -1.22 2.87
N ASN A 469 1.27 -1.41 1.91
CA ASN A 469 0.97 -2.18 0.70
C ASN A 469 0.64 -3.64 1.04
N ILE A 470 1.39 -4.29 1.93
CA ILE A 470 1.09 -5.66 2.39
C ILE A 470 -0.32 -5.77 2.98
N VAL A 471 -0.73 -4.80 3.80
CA VAL A 471 -2.07 -4.76 4.40
C VAL A 471 -3.15 -4.52 3.34
N LEU A 472 -2.94 -3.57 2.43
CA LEU A 472 -3.89 -3.29 1.34
C LEU A 472 -4.06 -4.49 0.41
N ASP A 473 -2.97 -5.19 0.09
CA ASP A 473 -3.01 -6.43 -0.70
C ASP A 473 -3.83 -7.51 0.01
N ALA A 474 -3.69 -7.65 1.32
CA ALA A 474 -4.47 -8.60 2.11
C ALA A 474 -5.96 -8.24 2.14
N ILE A 475 -6.31 -6.96 2.30
CA ILE A 475 -7.68 -6.47 2.22
C ILE A 475 -8.29 -6.78 0.84
N PHE A 476 -7.54 -6.50 -0.22
CA PHE A 476 -7.96 -6.79 -1.59
C PHE A 476 -8.17 -8.28 -1.80
N LYS A 477 -7.22 -9.12 -1.35
CA LYS A 477 -7.30 -10.58 -1.44
C LYS A 477 -8.54 -11.10 -0.75
N LYS A 478 -8.77 -10.68 0.50
CA LYS A 478 -9.96 -11.05 1.27
C LYS A 478 -11.25 -10.69 0.53
N GLY A 479 -11.34 -9.47 -0.01
CA GLY A 479 -12.50 -9.01 -0.79
C GLY A 479 -12.74 -9.79 -2.08
N ALA A 480 -11.68 -10.25 -2.74
CA ALA A 480 -11.77 -11.03 -3.99
C ALA A 480 -12.32 -12.45 -3.77
N PHE A 481 -12.00 -13.09 -2.65
CA PHE A 481 -12.37 -14.49 -2.39
C PHE A 481 -13.69 -14.68 -1.60
N ASN A 482 -14.25 -13.64 -0.96
CA ASN A 482 -15.40 -13.76 -0.05
C ASN A 482 -16.81 -13.61 -0.69
N GLN A 483 -16.99 -13.88 -1.98
CA GLN A 483 -18.27 -13.58 -2.65
C GLN A 483 -19.46 -14.52 -2.33
N GLU A 484 -19.28 -15.64 -1.61
CA GLU A 484 -20.33 -16.68 -1.54
C GLU A 484 -20.70 -17.24 -0.14
N LYS A 485 -20.31 -16.61 0.97
CA LYS A 485 -20.73 -17.08 2.31
C LYS A 485 -21.55 -16.03 3.05
N GLU A 486 -22.66 -16.44 3.67
CA GLU A 486 -23.27 -15.74 4.81
C GLU A 486 -22.27 -15.76 5.98
N ALA A 487 -21.21 -14.97 5.84
CA ALA A 487 -20.15 -14.84 6.82
C ALA A 487 -20.65 -13.98 7.98
N ASP A 488 -20.27 -14.38 9.19
CA ASP A 488 -20.50 -13.57 10.40
C ASP A 488 -19.88 -12.18 10.18
N ILE A 489 -20.54 -11.10 10.62
CA ILE A 489 -20.03 -9.73 10.53
C ILE A 489 -18.59 -9.60 11.05
N LEU A 490 -18.22 -10.43 12.03
CA LEU A 490 -16.87 -10.49 12.58
C LEU A 490 -15.84 -10.94 11.54
N GLU A 491 -16.18 -11.86 10.65
CA GLU A 491 -15.27 -12.39 9.63
C GLU A 491 -14.83 -11.33 8.62
N TYR A 492 -15.70 -10.34 8.35
CA TYR A 492 -15.37 -9.18 7.50
C TYR A 492 -14.35 -8.23 8.13
N MET A 493 -14.15 -8.30 9.44
CA MET A 493 -13.23 -7.42 10.16
C MET A 493 -11.82 -8.00 10.32
N PHE A 494 -11.64 -9.31 10.17
CA PHE A 494 -10.35 -9.94 10.41
C PHE A 494 -9.56 -10.10 9.12
N LEU A 495 -8.29 -9.71 9.15
CA LEU A 495 -7.29 -10.19 8.19
C LEU A 495 -6.61 -11.41 8.82
N ASN A 496 -6.88 -12.57 8.21
CA ASN A 496 -6.37 -13.88 8.62
C ASN A 496 -5.06 -14.21 7.91
N GLN A 497 -4.37 -15.26 8.37
CA GLN A 497 -3.05 -15.62 7.84
C GLN A 497 -3.07 -15.82 6.32
N GLU A 498 -4.15 -16.42 5.80
CA GLU A 498 -4.33 -16.71 4.37
C GLU A 498 -4.42 -15.46 3.50
N ASP A 499 -4.92 -14.35 4.06
CA ASP A 499 -5.03 -13.06 3.38
C ASP A 499 -3.63 -12.46 3.12
N PHE A 500 -2.66 -12.76 3.99
CA PHE A 500 -1.28 -12.25 3.87
C PHE A 500 -0.34 -13.18 3.11
N ARG A 501 -0.69 -14.46 2.96
CA ARG A 501 0.12 -15.40 2.19
C ARG A 501 0.22 -14.92 0.75
N LEU A 502 1.45 -14.78 0.27
CA LEU A 502 1.68 -14.69 -1.17
C LEU A 502 1.17 -16.00 -1.76
N ASP A 503 0.26 -15.90 -2.73
CA ASP A 503 -0.03 -17.04 -3.57
C ASP A 503 1.32 -17.47 -4.13
N LYS A 504 1.70 -18.73 -3.88
CA LYS A 504 2.66 -19.34 -4.79
C LYS A 504 1.96 -19.16 -6.13
N GLU A 505 2.54 -18.39 -7.05
CA GLU A 505 2.20 -18.57 -8.45
C GLU A 505 2.13 -20.09 -8.61
N ASP A 506 0.97 -20.60 -9.03
CA ASP A 506 0.82 -21.98 -9.44
C ASP A 506 1.78 -22.14 -10.64
N ALA A 507 3.08 -22.23 -10.34
CA ALA A 507 4.05 -22.81 -11.19
C ALA A 507 3.59 -24.27 -11.23
N SER A 508 2.80 -24.60 -12.24
CA SER A 508 2.34 -25.96 -12.48
C SER A 508 3.50 -26.93 -12.70
N GLU A 509 4.74 -26.43 -12.70
CA GLU A 509 5.97 -27.16 -12.94
C GLU A 509 7.11 -26.59 -12.07
N SER A 510 7.69 -27.45 -11.22
CA SER A 510 8.84 -27.14 -10.37
C SER A 510 10.09 -26.81 -11.20
N PRO A 511 11.08 -26.05 -10.67
CA PRO A 511 12.34 -25.79 -11.38
C PRO A 511 13.08 -27.07 -11.82
N SER A 512 12.90 -28.17 -11.07
CA SER A 512 13.48 -29.47 -11.45
C SER A 512 12.79 -30.07 -12.67
N GLU A 513 11.45 -30.00 -12.76
CA GLU A 513 10.70 -30.48 -13.91
C GLU A 513 10.99 -29.62 -15.16
N GLN A 514 11.06 -28.30 -14.98
CA GLN A 514 11.48 -27.38 -16.06
C GLN A 514 12.88 -27.72 -16.61
N LEU A 515 13.81 -28.13 -15.74
CA LEU A 515 15.15 -28.56 -16.18
C LEU A 515 15.11 -29.87 -16.95
N GLU A 516 14.30 -30.85 -16.52
CA GLU A 516 14.18 -32.14 -17.21
C GLU A 516 13.57 -31.99 -18.60
N ARG A 517 12.60 -31.09 -18.76
CA ARG A 517 11.92 -30.81 -20.02
C ARG A 517 12.83 -30.20 -21.09
N LEU A 518 13.95 -29.58 -20.71
CA LEU A 518 14.90 -29.06 -21.69
C LEU A 518 15.50 -30.20 -22.51
N ILE A 519 15.42 -30.08 -23.84
CA ILE A 519 16.00 -31.04 -24.77
C ILE A 519 17.52 -31.03 -24.66
N GLY A 520 18.14 -32.23 -24.63
CA GLY A 520 19.58 -32.39 -24.52
C GLY A 520 20.17 -31.96 -23.17
N LEU A 521 21.39 -31.39 -23.20
CA LEU A 521 22.10 -30.86 -22.02
C LEU A 521 22.33 -31.87 -20.87
N GLU A 522 22.41 -33.17 -21.15
CA GLU A 522 22.44 -34.20 -20.10
C GLU A 522 23.59 -34.07 -19.10
N SER A 523 24.80 -33.77 -19.59
CA SER A 523 25.97 -33.53 -18.72
C SER A 523 25.74 -32.34 -17.78
N LEU A 524 25.13 -31.26 -18.29
CA LEU A 524 24.79 -30.07 -17.53
C LEU A 524 23.69 -30.36 -16.49
N LYS A 525 22.64 -31.10 -16.88
CA LYS A 525 21.55 -31.49 -15.97
C LYS A 525 22.09 -32.27 -14.77
N VAL A 526 23.01 -33.23 -15.01
CA VAL A 526 23.66 -34.01 -13.94
C VAL A 526 24.47 -33.11 -13.00
N GLU A 527 25.27 -32.19 -13.56
CA GLU A 527 26.08 -31.28 -12.75
C GLU A 527 25.23 -30.33 -11.91
N LEU A 528 24.17 -29.76 -12.50
CA LEU A 528 23.22 -28.91 -11.78
C LEU A 528 22.51 -29.70 -10.68
N LYS A 529 21.98 -30.90 -10.94
CA LYS A 529 21.35 -31.76 -9.93
C LYS A 529 22.27 -32.05 -8.74
N SER A 530 23.55 -32.27 -9.00
CA SER A 530 24.55 -32.47 -7.95
C SER A 530 24.75 -31.22 -7.09
N LEU A 531 24.89 -30.05 -7.71
CA LEU A 531 24.99 -28.78 -7.01
C LEU A 531 23.74 -28.48 -6.19
N ILE A 532 22.57 -28.69 -6.79
CA ILE A 532 21.23 -28.59 -6.20
C ILE A 532 21.14 -29.42 -4.92
N SER A 533 21.52 -30.69 -5.00
CA SER A 533 21.48 -31.62 -3.87
C SER A 533 22.43 -31.19 -2.75
N PHE A 534 23.63 -30.73 -3.11
CA PHE A 534 24.58 -30.16 -2.17
C PHE A 534 24.00 -28.94 -1.45
N VAL A 535 23.42 -27.98 -2.19
CA VAL A 535 22.79 -26.77 -1.62
C VAL A 535 21.67 -27.14 -0.64
N LYS A 536 20.77 -28.07 -1.02
CA LYS A 536 19.68 -28.55 -0.16
C LYS A 536 20.21 -29.13 1.15
N MET A 537 21.26 -29.95 1.09
CA MET A 537 21.87 -30.54 2.28
C MET A 537 22.53 -29.48 3.18
N GLN A 538 23.22 -28.49 2.62
CA GLN A 538 23.85 -27.43 3.41
C GLN A 538 22.82 -26.54 4.10
N GLN A 539 21.70 -26.24 3.42
CA GLN A 539 20.57 -25.51 4.01
C GLN A 539 19.90 -26.31 5.13
N PHE A 540 19.70 -27.62 4.94
CA PHE A 540 19.22 -28.51 5.99
C PHE A 540 20.13 -28.48 7.22
N ARG A 541 21.46 -28.56 7.04
CA ARG A 541 22.43 -28.46 8.15
C ARG A 541 22.31 -27.13 8.89
N ARG A 542 22.25 -26.00 8.17
CA ARG A 542 22.09 -24.67 8.78
C ARG A 542 20.82 -24.56 9.61
N LYS A 543 19.67 -24.97 9.06
CA LYS A 543 18.37 -24.93 9.76
C LYS A 543 18.35 -25.77 11.03
N ASN A 544 19.13 -26.85 11.08
CA ASN A 544 19.24 -27.72 12.26
C ASN A 544 20.43 -27.36 13.18
N GLY A 545 21.01 -26.16 13.05
CA GLY A 545 22.11 -25.70 13.90
C GLY A 545 23.43 -26.47 13.73
N MET A 546 23.58 -27.25 12.66
CA MET A 546 24.80 -28.00 12.38
C MET A 546 25.81 -27.14 11.61
N PRO A 547 27.12 -27.35 11.79
CA PRO A 547 28.13 -26.68 10.99
C PRO A 547 27.91 -26.95 9.49
N ALA A 548 27.79 -25.89 8.69
CA ALA A 548 27.65 -25.95 7.25
C ALA A 548 28.87 -25.33 6.56
N VAL A 549 29.35 -25.96 5.50
CA VAL A 549 30.43 -25.46 4.64
C VAL A 549 29.89 -24.31 3.78
N PRO A 550 30.67 -23.23 3.57
CA PRO A 550 30.30 -22.15 2.65
C PRO A 550 29.99 -22.67 1.24
N ILE A 551 28.88 -22.22 0.68
CA ILE A 551 28.43 -22.61 -0.65
C ILE A 551 28.93 -21.56 -1.65
N GLN A 552 29.60 -22.00 -2.71
CA GLN A 552 30.09 -21.12 -3.77
C GLN A 552 29.19 -21.30 -5.00
N LEU A 553 28.42 -20.25 -5.30
CA LEU A 553 27.35 -20.29 -6.30
C LEU A 553 27.62 -19.41 -7.53
N HIS A 554 28.57 -18.49 -7.44
CA HIS A 554 29.02 -17.72 -8.60
C HIS A 554 29.58 -18.66 -9.66
N SER A 555 29.03 -18.54 -10.86
CA SER A 555 29.19 -19.55 -11.91
C SER A 555 29.54 -18.93 -13.26
N VAL A 556 30.19 -19.71 -14.11
CA VAL A 556 30.57 -19.33 -15.46
C VAL A 556 29.85 -20.26 -16.42
N PHE A 557 29.05 -19.70 -17.32
CA PHE A 557 28.26 -20.44 -18.30
C PHE A 557 28.93 -20.29 -19.67
N THR A 558 29.53 -21.36 -20.18
CA THR A 558 30.28 -21.33 -21.44
C THR A 558 29.59 -22.12 -22.53
N GLY A 559 29.48 -21.57 -23.74
CA GLY A 559 28.95 -22.28 -24.91
C GLY A 559 28.51 -21.31 -26.01
N ASN A 560 28.19 -21.83 -27.19
CA ASN A 560 27.81 -21.01 -28.34
C ASN A 560 26.46 -20.29 -28.14
N PRO A 561 26.17 -19.21 -28.89
CA PRO A 561 24.87 -18.55 -28.85
C PRO A 561 23.74 -19.53 -29.16
N GLY A 562 22.63 -19.43 -28.42
CA GLY A 562 21.46 -20.29 -28.65
C GLY A 562 21.48 -21.66 -27.95
N THR A 563 22.49 -21.99 -27.13
CA THR A 563 22.56 -23.27 -26.38
C THR A 563 21.73 -23.31 -25.07
N GLY A 564 20.89 -22.31 -24.82
CA GLY A 564 20.00 -22.30 -23.64
C GLY A 564 20.57 -21.71 -22.34
N LYS A 565 21.73 -21.03 -22.37
CA LYS A 565 22.38 -20.42 -21.18
C LYS A 565 21.44 -19.56 -20.33
N THR A 566 20.72 -18.62 -20.94
CA THR A 566 19.81 -17.71 -20.24
C THR A 566 18.59 -18.44 -19.68
N THR A 567 18.08 -19.44 -20.41
CA THR A 567 16.97 -20.30 -19.96
C THR A 567 17.36 -21.07 -18.70
N VAL A 568 18.52 -21.72 -18.70
CA VAL A 568 19.03 -22.45 -17.53
C VAL A 568 19.36 -21.50 -16.38
N ALA A 569 19.86 -20.30 -16.64
CA ALA A 569 20.11 -19.30 -15.60
C ALA A 569 18.81 -18.89 -14.87
N LYS A 570 17.69 -18.79 -15.59
CA LYS A 570 16.37 -18.52 -15.00
C LYS A 570 15.92 -19.67 -14.09
N ILE A 571 16.04 -20.91 -14.56
CA ILE A 571 15.73 -22.11 -13.77
C ILE A 571 16.62 -22.18 -12.52
N TYR A 572 17.91 -21.89 -12.67
CA TYR A 572 18.86 -21.87 -11.57
C TYR A 572 18.50 -20.81 -10.51
N ALA A 573 18.08 -19.62 -10.92
CA ALA A 573 17.60 -18.57 -10.02
C ALA A 573 16.36 -19.03 -9.21
N ALA A 574 15.40 -19.66 -9.89
CA ALA A 574 14.20 -20.22 -9.26
C ALA A 574 14.54 -21.34 -8.26
N PHE A 575 15.49 -22.21 -8.59
CA PHE A 575 15.96 -23.26 -7.70
C PHE A 575 16.61 -22.71 -6.42
N LEU A 576 17.48 -21.69 -6.57
CA LEU A 576 18.14 -21.08 -5.42
C LEU A 576 17.14 -20.38 -4.48
N LYS A 577 16.04 -19.85 -5.03
CA LYS A 577 14.91 -19.35 -4.24
C LYS A 577 14.20 -20.47 -3.49
N GLU A 578 13.87 -21.57 -4.16
CA GLU A 578 13.22 -22.74 -3.53
C GLU A 578 14.04 -23.27 -2.35
N CYS A 579 15.37 -23.24 -2.46
CA CYS A 579 16.27 -23.67 -1.39
C CYS A 579 16.46 -22.65 -0.26
N GLY A 580 15.87 -21.46 -0.36
CA GLY A 580 16.05 -20.38 0.62
C GLY A 580 17.46 -19.79 0.62
N ILE A 581 18.19 -19.88 -0.50
CA ILE A 581 19.45 -19.16 -0.70
C ILE A 581 19.17 -17.73 -1.16
N LEU A 582 18.27 -17.56 -2.12
CA LEU A 582 17.88 -16.26 -2.67
C LEU A 582 16.50 -15.86 -2.16
N LYS A 583 16.31 -14.59 -1.80
CA LYS A 583 15.03 -14.08 -1.30
C LYS A 583 13.95 -13.98 -2.37
N ARG A 584 14.30 -13.55 -3.60
CA ARG A 584 13.36 -13.30 -4.71
C ARG A 584 13.47 -14.30 -5.85
N GLY A 585 14.68 -14.75 -6.19
CA GLY A 585 14.93 -15.71 -7.26
C GLY A 585 14.75 -15.19 -8.68
N HIS A 586 14.69 -13.87 -8.87
CA HIS A 586 14.58 -13.27 -10.20
C HIS A 586 15.91 -13.27 -10.94
N LEU A 587 15.86 -13.21 -12.27
CA LEU A 587 17.02 -13.12 -13.14
C LEU A 587 17.11 -11.70 -13.73
N ILE A 588 18.23 -11.02 -13.53
CA ILE A 588 18.57 -9.77 -14.23
C ILE A 588 19.61 -10.09 -15.29
N VAL A 589 19.28 -9.85 -16.55
CA VAL A 589 20.21 -9.99 -17.68
C VAL A 589 20.87 -8.63 -17.94
N ALA A 590 22.19 -8.63 -18.06
CA ALA A 590 23.00 -7.46 -18.32
C ALA A 590 24.06 -7.75 -19.38
N SER A 591 24.43 -6.71 -20.12
CA SER A 591 25.50 -6.68 -21.12
C SER A 591 26.51 -5.59 -20.76
N ARG A 592 27.61 -5.48 -21.51
CA ARG A 592 28.57 -4.37 -21.33
C ARG A 592 27.91 -2.98 -21.36
N ALA A 593 26.92 -2.76 -22.22
CA ALA A 593 26.24 -1.48 -22.35
C ALA A 593 25.52 -1.06 -21.06
N ASP A 594 25.11 -2.01 -20.24
CA ASP A 594 24.44 -1.77 -18.96
C ASP A 594 25.39 -1.26 -17.88
N PHE A 595 26.69 -1.55 -18.00
CA PHE A 595 27.70 -1.17 -17.03
C PHE A 595 28.48 0.08 -17.45
N VAL A 596 28.84 0.20 -18.73
CA VAL A 596 29.71 1.27 -19.21
C VAL A 596 28.89 2.57 -19.40
N ALA A 597 29.39 3.67 -18.83
CA ALA A 597 28.90 5.01 -19.07
C ALA A 597 29.77 5.74 -20.13
N GLY A 598 29.25 6.80 -20.74
CA GLY A 598 30.00 7.58 -21.74
C GLY A 598 31.14 8.45 -21.16
N TYR A 599 31.25 8.56 -19.84
CA TYR A 599 32.17 9.48 -19.15
C TYR A 599 32.82 8.83 -17.91
N VAL A 600 34.07 9.20 -17.61
CA VAL A 600 34.90 8.69 -16.49
C VAL A 600 34.24 8.95 -15.13
N GLY A 601 34.23 7.94 -14.25
CA GLY A 601 33.73 8.04 -12.87
C GLY A 601 32.24 7.75 -12.65
N GLN A 602 31.48 7.43 -13.70
CA GLN A 602 30.05 7.04 -13.60
C GLN A 602 29.83 5.51 -13.67
N THR A 603 30.83 4.76 -14.11
CA THR A 603 30.74 3.31 -14.37
C THR A 603 30.60 2.50 -13.07
N ALA A 604 31.32 2.85 -11.99
CA ALA A 604 31.11 2.21 -10.69
C ALA A 604 29.68 2.40 -10.16
N GLY A 605 29.11 3.60 -10.28
CA GLY A 605 27.74 3.89 -9.85
C GLY A 605 26.69 3.08 -10.64
N LYS A 606 26.85 2.99 -11.97
CA LYS A 606 25.97 2.21 -12.84
C LYS A 606 26.06 0.71 -12.55
N THR A 607 27.27 0.21 -12.30
CA THR A 607 27.52 -1.17 -11.87
C THR A 607 26.84 -1.48 -10.54
N LYS A 608 27.02 -0.63 -9.53
CA LYS A 608 26.34 -0.77 -8.22
C LYS A 608 24.82 -0.78 -8.36
N LYS A 609 24.27 0.09 -9.21
CA LYS A 609 22.82 0.11 -9.48
C LYS A 609 22.34 -1.21 -10.06
N LYS A 610 23.02 -1.74 -11.08
CA LYS A 610 22.66 -3.03 -11.70
C LYS A 610 22.77 -4.20 -10.71
N ILE A 611 23.76 -4.16 -9.81
CA ILE A 611 23.91 -5.13 -8.74
C ILE A 611 22.77 -5.01 -7.71
N LYS A 612 22.41 -3.79 -7.29
CA LYS A 612 21.25 -3.54 -6.41
C LYS A 612 19.95 -4.10 -7.01
N GLU A 613 19.71 -3.88 -8.31
CA GLU A 613 18.57 -4.47 -9.04
C GLU A 613 18.55 -6.01 -8.98
N SER A 614 19.73 -6.64 -8.82
CA SER A 614 19.90 -8.10 -8.82
C SER A 614 19.96 -8.72 -7.42
N LEU A 615 19.97 -7.92 -6.34
CA LEU A 615 19.96 -8.44 -4.97
C LEU A 615 18.70 -9.27 -4.75
N GLY A 616 18.80 -10.37 -4.01
CA GLY A 616 17.74 -11.36 -3.88
C GLY A 616 17.58 -12.29 -5.08
N GLY A 617 18.39 -12.11 -6.13
CA GLY A 617 18.28 -12.82 -7.40
C GLY A 617 19.64 -13.19 -8.00
N VAL A 618 19.63 -13.40 -9.32
CA VAL A 618 20.80 -13.73 -10.13
C VAL A 618 21.11 -12.59 -11.09
N LEU A 619 22.35 -12.09 -11.08
CA LEU A 619 22.87 -11.19 -12.11
C LEU A 619 23.56 -12.01 -13.20
N PHE A 620 22.96 -12.09 -14.37
CA PHE A 620 23.50 -12.78 -15.54
C PHE A 620 24.14 -11.76 -16.48
N ILE A 621 25.47 -11.83 -16.63
CA ILE A 621 26.22 -10.96 -17.53
C ILE A 621 26.51 -11.74 -18.81
N ASP A 622 25.77 -11.42 -19.88
CA ASP A 622 26.00 -12.02 -21.18
C ASP A 622 27.19 -11.39 -21.89
N GLU A 623 27.91 -12.21 -22.66
CA GLU A 623 29.17 -11.85 -23.32
C GLU A 623 30.14 -11.11 -22.38
N ALA A 624 30.31 -11.61 -21.15
CA ALA A 624 31.05 -10.93 -20.09
C ALA A 624 32.51 -10.64 -20.46
N TYR A 625 33.11 -11.44 -21.35
CA TYR A 625 34.44 -11.23 -21.89
C TYR A 625 34.59 -9.87 -22.61
N SER A 626 33.48 -9.29 -23.10
CA SER A 626 33.48 -7.96 -23.70
C SER A 626 33.95 -6.87 -22.72
N LEU A 627 33.89 -7.11 -21.40
CA LEU A 627 34.44 -6.20 -20.37
C LEU A 627 35.97 -6.05 -20.43
N LEU A 628 36.69 -7.01 -21.05
CA LEU A 628 38.16 -6.98 -21.21
C LEU A 628 38.68 -6.10 -22.37
N SER A 629 37.81 -5.50 -23.18
CA SER A 629 38.20 -4.84 -24.44
C SER A 629 39.43 -3.92 -24.30
N HIS A 630 40.43 -4.10 -25.18
CA HIS A 630 41.74 -3.41 -25.13
C HIS A 630 41.71 -1.95 -25.64
N SER A 631 40.53 -1.42 -25.96
CA SER A 631 40.34 -0.03 -26.41
C SER A 631 40.44 0.92 -25.23
N ALA A 632 41.63 1.52 -25.03
CA ALA A 632 41.99 2.70 -24.23
C ALA A 632 40.93 3.32 -23.27
N GLY A 633 40.41 2.55 -22.31
CA GLY A 633 39.53 3.08 -21.27
C GLY A 633 39.44 2.16 -20.05
N ASP A 634 39.80 2.69 -18.88
CA ASP A 634 39.77 2.05 -17.54
C ASP A 634 38.37 1.55 -17.10
N PHE A 635 37.33 1.81 -17.88
CA PHE A 635 35.94 1.52 -17.55
C PHE A 635 35.68 0.04 -17.30
N GLY A 636 36.21 -0.86 -18.14
CA GLY A 636 35.99 -2.31 -17.98
C GLY A 636 36.60 -2.84 -16.69
N LYS A 637 37.78 -2.34 -16.32
CA LYS A 637 38.45 -2.67 -15.07
C LYS A 637 37.68 -2.13 -13.86
N GLU A 638 37.17 -0.90 -13.94
CA GLU A 638 36.31 -0.30 -12.91
C GLU A 638 35.03 -1.13 -12.67
N VAL A 639 34.40 -1.67 -13.73
CA VAL A 639 33.26 -2.60 -13.60
C VAL A 639 33.69 -3.86 -12.86
N ILE A 640 34.80 -4.50 -13.26
CA ILE A 640 35.28 -5.74 -12.66
C ILE A 640 35.61 -5.55 -11.18
N ASP A 641 36.35 -4.48 -10.84
CA ASP A 641 36.73 -4.20 -9.45
C ASP A 641 35.50 -3.91 -8.58
N THR A 642 34.53 -3.15 -9.10
CA THR A 642 33.26 -2.90 -8.42
C THR A 642 32.45 -4.19 -8.25
N LEU A 643 32.39 -5.04 -9.27
CA LEU A 643 31.69 -6.32 -9.22
C LEU A 643 32.29 -7.23 -8.14
N VAL A 644 33.62 -7.33 -8.06
CA VAL A 644 34.30 -8.14 -7.04
C VAL A 644 34.03 -7.63 -5.62
N ASP A 645 34.06 -6.31 -5.42
CA ASP A 645 33.76 -5.69 -4.12
C ASP A 645 32.32 -5.98 -3.67
N GLU A 646 31.35 -5.72 -4.54
CA GLU A 646 29.92 -5.90 -4.24
C GLU A 646 29.53 -7.39 -4.11
N MET A 647 30.13 -8.30 -4.89
CA MET A 647 29.97 -9.76 -4.69
C MET A 647 30.45 -10.21 -3.30
N THR A 648 31.41 -9.50 -2.71
CA THR A 648 31.91 -9.82 -1.37
C THR A 648 30.94 -9.35 -0.30
N LYS A 649 30.39 -8.14 -0.47
CA LYS A 649 29.44 -7.53 0.47
C LYS A 649 28.09 -8.24 0.47
N HIS A 650 27.65 -8.75 -0.67
CA HIS A 650 26.33 -9.32 -0.86
C HIS A 650 26.33 -10.83 -1.13
N ASN A 651 27.39 -11.54 -0.72
CA ASN A 651 27.60 -12.97 -1.00
C ASN A 651 26.48 -13.91 -0.52
N GLU A 652 25.68 -13.49 0.46
CA GLU A 652 24.55 -14.27 1.01
C GLU A 652 23.25 -14.10 0.23
N ASN A 653 23.12 -13.06 -0.60
CA ASN A 653 21.86 -12.71 -1.26
C ASN A 653 22.02 -12.28 -2.74
N LEU A 654 23.17 -12.56 -3.35
CA LEU A 654 23.45 -12.27 -4.76
C LEU A 654 24.21 -13.43 -5.39
N VAL A 655 23.77 -13.88 -6.56
CA VAL A 655 24.54 -14.82 -7.38
C VAL A 655 24.82 -14.21 -8.75
N VAL A 656 26.10 -14.00 -9.06
CA VAL A 656 26.54 -13.57 -10.39
C VAL A 656 26.84 -14.78 -11.28
N ILE A 657 26.34 -14.76 -12.52
CA ILE A 657 26.68 -15.69 -13.59
C ILE A 657 27.35 -14.90 -14.71
N LEU A 658 28.54 -15.32 -15.12
CA LEU A 658 29.21 -14.77 -16.30
C LEU A 658 29.02 -15.73 -17.47
N ALA A 659 28.52 -15.24 -18.61
CA ALA A 659 28.30 -16.04 -19.80
C ALA A 659 29.19 -15.60 -20.97
N GLY A 660 29.62 -16.56 -21.78
CA GLY A 660 30.44 -16.28 -22.96
C GLY A 660 31.07 -17.53 -23.57
N TYR A 661 32.08 -17.32 -24.40
CA TYR A 661 32.82 -18.40 -25.04
C TYR A 661 33.93 -18.96 -24.13
N PRO A 662 34.23 -20.27 -24.17
CA PRO A 662 35.14 -20.91 -23.22
C PRO A 662 36.53 -20.24 -23.10
N ASN A 663 37.17 -19.88 -24.21
CA ASN A 663 38.53 -19.33 -24.20
C ASN A 663 38.56 -17.89 -23.68
N GLU A 664 37.61 -17.09 -24.12
CA GLU A 664 37.43 -15.67 -23.80
C GLU A 664 37.05 -15.51 -22.32
N MET A 665 36.22 -16.41 -21.80
CA MET A 665 35.88 -16.44 -20.38
C MET A 665 37.07 -16.83 -19.50
N ASN A 666 37.94 -17.75 -19.95
CA ASN A 666 39.18 -18.04 -19.23
C ASN A 666 40.09 -16.80 -19.17
N GLN A 667 40.24 -16.07 -20.28
CA GLN A 667 41.00 -14.81 -20.31
C GLN A 667 40.42 -13.76 -19.34
N LEU A 668 39.08 -13.62 -19.28
CA LEU A 668 38.41 -12.72 -18.33
C LEU A 668 38.74 -13.07 -16.88
N LEU A 669 38.67 -14.34 -16.51
CA LEU A 669 38.94 -14.77 -15.13
C LEU A 669 40.41 -14.60 -14.76
N GLU A 670 41.34 -14.77 -15.71
CA GLU A 670 42.77 -14.57 -15.50
C GLU A 670 43.15 -13.09 -15.36
N SER A 671 42.35 -12.17 -15.90
CA SER A 671 42.60 -10.73 -15.80
C SER A 671 42.53 -10.17 -14.38
N ASN A 672 41.78 -10.80 -13.47
CA ASN A 672 41.57 -10.33 -12.11
C ASN A 672 41.53 -11.53 -11.13
N PRO A 673 42.49 -11.64 -10.19
CA PRO A 673 42.51 -12.70 -9.19
C PRO A 673 41.22 -12.79 -8.33
N GLY A 674 40.56 -11.65 -8.12
CA GLY A 674 39.28 -11.54 -7.42
C GLY A 674 38.16 -12.31 -8.13
N LEU A 675 38.06 -12.23 -9.46
CA LEU A 675 37.14 -13.03 -10.26
C LEU A 675 37.49 -14.53 -10.14
N ARG A 676 38.74 -14.90 -10.41
CA ARG A 676 39.19 -16.32 -10.35
C ARG A 676 38.89 -16.97 -9.00
N SER A 677 39.00 -16.22 -7.90
CA SER A 677 38.74 -16.73 -6.55
C SER A 677 37.24 -17.01 -6.27
N ARG A 678 36.34 -16.22 -6.86
CA ARG A 678 34.88 -16.25 -6.59
C ARG A 678 34.14 -17.19 -7.54
N PHE A 679 34.54 -17.25 -8.80
CA PHE A 679 33.94 -18.09 -9.82
C PHE A 679 34.61 -19.47 -9.87
N LYS A 680 34.01 -20.47 -9.20
CA LYS A 680 34.55 -21.83 -9.12
C LYS A 680 33.70 -22.89 -9.80
N LYS A 681 32.52 -22.52 -10.30
CA LYS A 681 31.59 -23.41 -10.98
C LYS A 681 31.58 -23.05 -12.47
N PHE A 682 31.77 -24.07 -13.31
CA PHE A 682 31.91 -23.91 -14.74
C PHE A 682 30.94 -24.87 -15.41
N PHE A 683 29.94 -24.32 -16.07
CA PHE A 683 28.90 -25.07 -16.73
C PHE A 683 29.10 -24.95 -18.24
N LEU A 684 29.38 -26.09 -18.89
CA LEU A 684 29.52 -26.18 -20.33
C LEU A 684 28.17 -26.48 -20.97
N PHE A 685 27.79 -25.64 -21.93
CA PHE A 685 26.61 -25.79 -22.76
C PHE A 685 27.04 -26.27 -24.14
N PRO A 686 26.98 -27.59 -24.42
CA PRO A 686 27.35 -28.14 -25.72
C PRO A 686 26.39 -27.65 -26.81
N ASP A 687 26.85 -27.73 -28.05
CA ASP A 687 25.97 -27.55 -29.21
C ASP A 687 24.96 -28.71 -29.27
N TYR A 688 23.78 -28.41 -29.78
CA TYR A 688 22.73 -29.41 -29.97
C TYR A 688 23.07 -30.33 -31.16
N SER A 689 22.77 -31.62 -31.04
CA SER A 689 22.83 -32.53 -32.18
C SER A 689 21.71 -32.24 -33.18
N ALA A 690 21.82 -32.78 -34.41
CA ALA A 690 20.80 -32.58 -35.44
C ALA A 690 19.41 -33.09 -34.98
N GLU A 691 19.37 -34.22 -34.27
CA GLU A 691 18.16 -34.78 -33.69
C GLU A 691 17.59 -33.87 -32.59
N GLN A 692 18.45 -33.33 -31.72
CA GLN A 692 18.03 -32.39 -30.68
C GLN A 692 17.52 -31.07 -31.25
N LEU A 693 18.12 -30.58 -32.34
CA LEU A 693 17.63 -29.40 -33.05
C LEU A 693 16.26 -29.65 -33.67
N LEU A 694 16.05 -30.81 -34.29
CA LEU A 694 14.75 -31.20 -34.82
C LEU A 694 13.70 -31.27 -33.70
N GLU A 695 14.00 -31.90 -32.56
CA GLU A 695 13.12 -31.95 -31.40
C GLU A 695 12.77 -30.54 -30.89
N ILE A 696 13.75 -29.63 -30.85
CA ILE A 696 13.53 -28.23 -30.46
C ILE A 696 12.58 -27.54 -31.45
N MET A 697 12.78 -27.74 -32.75
CA MET A 697 11.93 -27.16 -33.80
C MET A 697 10.49 -27.69 -33.72
N THR A 698 10.33 -29.00 -33.54
CA THR A 698 9.02 -29.64 -33.37
C THR A 698 8.31 -29.10 -32.13
N SER A 699 8.98 -29.09 -30.98
CA SER A 699 8.39 -28.57 -29.73
C SER A 699 8.03 -27.08 -29.83
N TYR A 700 8.84 -26.29 -30.53
CA TYR A 700 8.56 -24.88 -30.77
C TYR A 700 7.35 -24.69 -31.70
N ALA A 701 7.26 -25.44 -32.80
CA ALA A 701 6.11 -25.43 -33.71
C ALA A 701 4.81 -25.83 -33.00
N GLU A 702 4.84 -26.90 -32.19
CA GLU A 702 3.69 -27.40 -31.43
C GLU A 702 3.14 -26.35 -30.44
N SER A 703 4.02 -25.52 -29.88
CA SER A 703 3.62 -24.44 -28.96
C SER A 703 2.70 -23.40 -29.63
N TYR A 704 2.75 -23.31 -30.96
CA TYR A 704 1.87 -22.49 -31.80
C TYR A 704 0.82 -23.30 -32.56
N ARG A 705 0.65 -24.59 -32.23
CA ARG A 705 -0.26 -25.54 -32.91
C ARG A 705 0.12 -25.87 -34.36
N TYR A 706 1.40 -25.76 -34.70
CA TYR A 706 1.94 -26.29 -35.95
C TYR A 706 2.58 -27.66 -35.73
N GLU A 707 2.42 -28.55 -36.70
CA GLU A 707 3.02 -29.88 -36.72
C GLU A 707 3.88 -30.03 -37.98
N LEU A 708 5.11 -30.53 -37.83
CA LEU A 708 5.91 -30.89 -39.00
C LEU A 708 5.40 -32.23 -39.55
N THR A 709 5.16 -32.30 -40.85
CA THR A 709 4.91 -33.59 -41.51
C THR A 709 6.13 -34.51 -41.37
N GLU A 710 5.90 -35.83 -41.34
CA GLU A 710 6.99 -36.81 -41.21
C GLU A 710 8.04 -36.65 -42.31
N GLU A 711 7.61 -36.36 -43.55
CA GLU A 711 8.49 -36.09 -44.68
C GLU A 711 9.31 -34.80 -44.49
N ALA A 712 8.70 -33.74 -43.96
CA ALA A 712 9.39 -32.48 -43.66
C ALA A 712 10.44 -32.66 -42.56
N GLY A 713 10.10 -33.38 -41.49
CA GLY A 713 11.02 -33.68 -40.39
C GLY A 713 12.23 -34.50 -40.85
N ASN A 714 12.02 -35.58 -41.60
CA ASN A 714 13.09 -36.40 -42.14
C ASN A 714 14.01 -35.63 -43.10
N TRP A 715 13.42 -34.82 -43.97
CA TRP A 715 14.19 -33.99 -44.90
C TRP A 715 15.02 -32.94 -44.17
N LEU A 716 14.43 -32.29 -43.15
CA LEU A 716 15.09 -31.29 -42.33
C LEU A 716 16.26 -31.89 -41.54
N LEU A 717 16.10 -33.09 -40.97
CA LEU A 717 17.16 -33.80 -40.28
C LEU A 717 18.36 -34.04 -41.20
N GLN A 718 18.11 -34.61 -42.39
CA GLN A 718 19.15 -34.86 -43.38
C GLN A 718 19.85 -33.56 -43.82
N ALA A 719 19.07 -32.49 -44.04
CA ALA A 719 19.64 -31.19 -44.41
C ALA A 719 20.55 -30.63 -43.32
N ILE A 720 20.16 -30.75 -42.04
CA ILE A 720 20.96 -30.28 -40.91
C ILE A 720 22.28 -31.06 -40.80
N GLU A 721 22.23 -32.37 -41.00
CA GLU A 721 23.41 -33.26 -40.96
C GLU A 721 24.38 -33.02 -42.11
N GLU A 722 23.87 -32.80 -43.34
CA GLU A 722 24.71 -32.65 -44.54
C GLU A 722 25.41 -31.29 -44.63
N ALA A 723 24.83 -30.22 -44.07
CA ALA A 723 25.36 -28.86 -44.27
C ALA A 723 26.28 -28.34 -43.14
N ASP A 724 26.66 -29.16 -42.16
CA ASP A 724 27.48 -28.76 -40.99
C ASP A 724 26.98 -27.44 -40.36
N PHE A 725 25.67 -27.35 -40.13
CA PHE A 725 25.03 -26.14 -39.62
C PHE A 725 25.58 -25.76 -38.24
N LYS A 726 26.14 -24.55 -38.11
CA LYS A 726 26.73 -24.02 -36.86
C LYS A 726 25.73 -23.32 -35.94
N GLY A 727 24.43 -23.56 -36.14
CA GLY A 727 23.33 -22.91 -35.43
C GLY A 727 22.78 -23.78 -34.30
N ASN A 728 22.41 -23.16 -33.17
CA ASN A 728 21.79 -23.84 -32.02
C ASN A 728 20.28 -23.49 -31.90
N GLY A 729 19.68 -23.64 -30.72
CA GLY A 729 18.25 -23.40 -30.48
C GLY A 729 17.70 -22.07 -31.02
N ARG A 730 18.47 -20.97 -31.01
CA ARG A 730 18.05 -19.70 -31.63
C ARG A 730 17.93 -19.81 -33.17
N PHE A 731 18.85 -20.53 -33.79
CA PHE A 731 18.75 -20.82 -35.23
C PHE A 731 17.54 -21.72 -35.51
N ALA A 732 17.31 -22.74 -34.67
CA ALA A 732 16.15 -23.62 -34.79
C ALA A 732 14.82 -22.86 -34.73
N THR A 733 14.62 -21.98 -33.74
CA THR A 733 13.39 -21.18 -33.64
C THR A 733 13.22 -20.25 -34.84
N ASN A 734 14.30 -19.57 -35.27
CA ASN A 734 14.25 -18.68 -36.43
C ASN A 734 13.90 -19.44 -37.72
N LEU A 735 14.41 -20.66 -37.89
CA LEU A 735 14.08 -21.49 -39.04
C LEU A 735 12.60 -21.87 -39.04
N VAL A 736 12.02 -22.20 -37.87
CA VAL A 736 10.58 -22.47 -37.75
C VAL A 736 9.73 -21.24 -38.09
N ASP A 737 10.12 -20.05 -37.62
CA ASP A 737 9.43 -18.81 -37.97
C ASP A 737 9.41 -18.59 -39.50
N GLU A 738 10.54 -18.88 -40.16
CA GLU A 738 10.65 -18.80 -41.62
C GLU A 738 9.82 -19.89 -42.33
N MET A 739 9.74 -21.11 -41.77
CA MET A 739 8.86 -22.17 -42.28
C MET A 739 7.38 -21.78 -42.18
N ILE A 740 6.95 -21.18 -41.07
CA ILE A 740 5.58 -20.68 -40.89
C ILE A 740 5.27 -19.57 -41.91
N GLN A 741 6.20 -18.65 -42.15
CA GLN A 741 6.03 -17.61 -43.18
C GLN A 741 5.93 -18.20 -44.60
N ALA A 742 6.74 -19.21 -44.91
CA ALA A 742 6.68 -19.91 -46.20
C ALA A 742 5.33 -20.63 -46.38
N GLN A 743 4.86 -21.33 -45.35
CA GLN A 743 3.55 -22.00 -45.34
C GLN A 743 2.42 -20.99 -45.56
N ALA A 744 2.42 -19.86 -44.84
CA ALA A 744 1.43 -18.81 -45.01
C ALA A 744 1.42 -18.25 -46.45
N THR A 745 2.59 -18.01 -47.03
CA THR A 745 2.72 -17.52 -48.41
C THR A 745 2.16 -18.53 -49.41
N ARG A 746 2.47 -19.82 -49.23
CA ARG A 746 1.99 -20.90 -50.07
C ARG A 746 0.46 -21.06 -49.98
N LEU A 747 -0.10 -21.09 -48.77
CA LEU A 747 -1.54 -21.29 -48.58
C LEU A 747 -2.36 -20.09 -49.07
N MET A 748 -1.86 -18.86 -48.89
CA MET A 748 -2.54 -17.64 -49.36
C MET A 748 -2.44 -17.42 -50.87
N ALA A 749 -1.56 -18.13 -51.57
CA ALA A 749 -1.45 -18.09 -53.02
C ALA A 749 -2.49 -18.97 -53.74
N VAL A 750 -3.20 -19.83 -53.02
CA VAL A 750 -4.21 -20.75 -53.57
C VAL A 750 -5.62 -20.21 -53.29
N GLU A 751 -6.35 -19.77 -54.32
CA GLU A 751 -7.74 -19.32 -54.17
C GLU A 751 -8.70 -20.52 -53.98
N GLY A 752 -9.37 -20.59 -52.82
CA GLY A 752 -10.58 -21.41 -52.63
C GLY A 752 -10.41 -22.81 -52.04
N ASP A 753 -9.42 -23.05 -51.19
CA ASP A 753 -9.21 -24.39 -50.60
C ASP A 753 -10.22 -24.71 -49.46
N GLU A 754 -11.09 -25.70 -49.67
CA GLU A 754 -12.02 -26.24 -48.66
C GLU A 754 -11.27 -26.86 -47.45
N HIS A 755 -9.97 -27.16 -47.58
CA HIS A 755 -9.11 -27.75 -46.54
C HIS A 755 -8.10 -26.76 -45.93
N LEU A 756 -8.30 -25.44 -46.08
CA LEU A 756 -7.36 -24.43 -45.56
C LEU A 756 -7.11 -24.56 -44.05
N PHE A 757 -8.13 -24.93 -43.29
CA PHE A 757 -8.02 -25.13 -41.84
C PHE A 757 -7.09 -26.30 -41.49
N GLU A 758 -7.30 -27.47 -42.09
CA GLU A 758 -6.46 -28.65 -41.86
C GLU A 758 -5.04 -28.44 -42.36
N SER A 759 -4.89 -27.83 -43.54
CA SER A 759 -3.57 -27.54 -44.14
C SER A 759 -2.77 -26.50 -43.36
N SER A 760 -3.44 -25.56 -42.67
CA SER A 760 -2.77 -24.54 -41.86
C SER A 760 -2.06 -25.10 -40.62
N LEU A 761 -2.39 -26.33 -40.20
CA LEU A 761 -1.75 -26.98 -39.06
C LEU A 761 -0.40 -27.61 -39.41
N PHE A 762 -0.12 -27.89 -40.69
CA PHE A 762 1.04 -28.70 -41.10
C PHE A 762 2.13 -27.90 -41.83
N LEU A 763 3.38 -28.10 -41.45
CA LEU A 763 4.57 -27.64 -42.17
C LEU A 763 5.09 -28.77 -43.07
N ASN A 764 5.20 -28.49 -44.37
CA ASN A 764 5.59 -29.48 -45.38
C ASN A 764 7.02 -29.22 -45.89
N VAL A 765 7.58 -30.18 -46.61
CA VAL A 765 8.94 -30.13 -47.18
C VAL A 765 9.19 -28.85 -48.02
N GLU A 766 8.18 -28.36 -48.74
CA GLU A 766 8.28 -27.13 -49.54
C GLU A 766 8.53 -25.89 -48.67
N ASP A 767 7.88 -25.83 -47.50
CA ASP A 767 8.02 -24.74 -46.54
C ASP A 767 9.44 -24.76 -45.94
N VAL A 768 9.95 -25.95 -45.61
CA VAL A 768 11.33 -26.16 -45.12
C VAL A 768 12.36 -25.70 -46.15
N LYS A 769 12.22 -26.14 -47.42
CA LYS A 769 13.15 -25.77 -48.50
C LYS A 769 13.16 -24.27 -48.76
N THR A 770 11.98 -23.64 -48.71
CA THR A 770 11.84 -22.20 -48.92
C THR A 770 12.51 -21.42 -47.78
N ALA A 771 12.29 -21.85 -46.54
CA ALA A 771 12.90 -21.24 -45.35
C ALA A 771 14.43 -21.35 -45.38
N LEU A 772 14.99 -22.54 -45.66
CA LEU A 772 16.44 -22.74 -45.72
C LEU A 772 17.12 -21.97 -46.85
N ASN A 773 16.46 -21.77 -48.01
CA ASN A 773 17.03 -20.98 -49.09
C ASN A 773 17.13 -19.48 -48.77
N LYS A 774 16.39 -19.02 -47.75
CA LYS A 774 16.32 -17.60 -47.34
C LYS A 774 17.33 -17.27 -46.24
N MET A 775 17.70 -18.24 -45.41
CA MET A 775 18.71 -18.12 -44.35
C MET A 775 20.13 -18.34 -44.88
#